data_AF-A0A519IW62-F1
#
_entry.id   AF-A0A519IW62-F1
#
_cell.length_a   1.000
_cell.length_b   1.000
_cell.length_c   1.000
_cell.angle_alpha   90.00
_cell.angle_beta   90.00
_cell.angle_gamma   90.00
#
_symmetry.space_group_name_H-M   'P 1'
#
loop_
_entity.id
_entity.type
_entity.pdbx_description
1 polymer ?
#
loop_
_entity_poly.entity_id
_entity_poly.type
_entity_poly.pdbx_seq_one_letter_code
_entity_poly.pdbx_strand_id
1 'polypeptide(L)'
;MSGAMASKRVLKSTVAVAAAGAVVFAPLAPLAQETAAASDPVAIRVGQNAAFTRVEFAGVVGSRARVSRDGRTVVVRIGATAAPDVSRLKLNPPEGVEKVETRAVRGATELVLTLAEGGDARSGVADGAVWLNLYAPGKAPDAPSAPAVRAKPVPVVARVAGERLDLTFDWPDAAPAAAVFRRGDAVWIVFDGAAPMDMARARSLGPATDARWAAGPDYTVIRLAAPETVAVSAQAEGTRWTVTLAPDATAAPGVLVARDDSGELALVAQLAGATRTVWLTDPLIGDRFAAVTARGPAKGFGERRQTVDLTLLPTAHGLAVETRRDDLRIDAAGDLVTLSRPGGLKLSTPTAGLEHAVAANAAPRKAPYPALVLAEWADVGHAGFPARYRELQDAAAAEAARAAEAPRAPVEARLALARFLIGSSLSYEGIGVLNALVAQTPALQGEPEVRGLRGAARAAIGRWTEAEADLAAGALAGDPATRVWQGYVAAQRGDWAEARRAFAAGAPAIDKFPQDWRARFGAAHALAAVETGDLAAARVLLEYAFSQNAPATDQLAGRLVQARMFELGGESARALNIYKAVARAPLDGIATPAKLGVVRLEMARGALKPDQAAAQLEQLKWRWRGDATELAVIRTLGGLYLQQGLYREALTTLRGAGKRIANLPGGVELNADLSAAFRALFLDGGADGLQPIQALGLFYDFRELTPVGAEGDEMVRRLARRLVDVDLLDPAAELLKYQVDNRLEGVAKAQVATDLATVYLMDRQPEAALQALWSSRTTLLPTAMTVERKALEARALMELGRFDHALELLDRDASPAARAVRAEVFWKQQNWAGAATLYEQSLGERFRTTATPLTADEESRLMRAGIGYSLARDAGALGRLSRNYGPFVAGARSAPALRIALAGPDGEDAPDAVTGLTASADTFAGWVSAMKTQLREKTGGNRAAATPARPAAANAAA
;
A
#
# COMPACT_ATOMS: atom_id res chain seq x y z
N MET A 1 20.98 53.80 -30.14
CA MET A 1 20.88 53.54 -31.59
C MET A 1 19.78 52.50 -31.77
N SER A 2 18.52 52.90 -31.95
CA SER A 2 17.87 53.49 -33.14
C SER A 2 17.44 52.44 -34.18
N GLY A 3 16.13 52.40 -34.40
CA GLY A 3 15.47 52.08 -35.67
C GLY A 3 14.76 50.73 -35.73
N ALA A 4 13.53 50.58 -36.22
CA ALA A 4 12.50 51.53 -36.65
C ALA A 4 11.20 50.75 -36.90
N MET A 5 10.05 51.40 -36.68
CA MET A 5 8.72 50.96 -37.12
C MET A 5 8.55 51.07 -38.64
N ALA A 6 7.64 50.26 -39.22
CA ALA A 6 6.97 50.59 -40.47
C ALA A 6 5.49 50.17 -40.44
N SER A 7 4.63 51.17 -40.54
CA SER A 7 3.19 51.06 -40.81
C SER A 7 2.92 50.86 -42.31
N LYS A 8 1.79 50.26 -42.66
CA LYS A 8 1.03 50.64 -43.87
C LYS A 8 -0.44 50.25 -43.73
N ARG A 9 -1.29 51.20 -44.06
CA ARG A 9 -2.76 51.15 -44.04
C ARG A 9 -3.24 51.62 -45.42
N VAL A 10 -4.47 51.21 -45.75
CA VAL A 10 -5.43 51.78 -46.73
C VAL A 10 -5.41 51.18 -48.14
N LEU A 11 -6.52 50.54 -48.51
CA LEU A 11 -7.45 51.07 -49.54
C LEU A 11 -8.86 50.48 -49.41
N LYS A 12 -9.83 51.38 -49.60
CA LYS A 12 -11.28 51.22 -49.59
C LYS A 12 -11.77 50.74 -50.96
N SER A 13 -12.93 50.09 -51.00
CA SER A 13 -13.88 50.25 -52.09
C SER A 13 -15.32 50.19 -51.57
N THR A 14 -16.16 51.03 -52.16
CA THR A 14 -17.55 51.35 -51.85
C THR A 14 -18.39 51.12 -53.10
N VAL A 15 -19.69 50.91 -52.90
CA VAL A 15 -20.86 51.42 -53.67
C VAL A 15 -21.91 50.35 -54.04
N ALA A 16 -23.05 50.49 -53.34
CA ALA A 16 -24.48 50.38 -53.67
C ALA A 16 -24.98 49.79 -55.00
N VAL A 17 -26.11 49.07 -54.92
CA VAL A 17 -27.30 49.28 -55.77
C VAL A 17 -28.58 49.02 -54.96
N ALA A 18 -29.48 50.00 -54.96
CA ALA A 18 -30.89 49.88 -54.64
C ALA A 18 -31.69 49.81 -55.95
N ALA A 19 -32.76 49.01 -56.01
CA ALA A 19 -33.81 49.18 -57.01
C ALA A 19 -35.15 48.68 -56.45
N ALA A 20 -36.09 49.61 -56.38
CA ALA A 20 -37.48 49.43 -56.06
C ALA A 20 -38.27 48.95 -57.30
N GLY A 21 -39.36 48.22 -57.07
CA GLY A 21 -40.43 47.98 -58.05
C GLY A 21 -41.77 48.04 -57.33
N ALA A 22 -42.51 49.14 -57.51
CA ALA A 22 -43.85 49.37 -56.99
C ALA A 22 -44.76 49.83 -58.14
N VAL A 23 -45.91 49.18 -58.36
CA VAL A 23 -47.14 49.67 -59.01
C VAL A 23 -48.26 48.67 -58.67
N VAL A 24 -49.53 48.96 -58.32
CA VAL A 24 -50.28 50.05 -57.66
C VAL A 24 -51.76 49.58 -57.74
N PHE A 25 -52.46 49.63 -56.59
CA PHE A 25 -53.90 49.93 -56.31
C PHE A 25 -55.05 49.22 -57.07
N ALA A 26 -56.25 48.97 -56.52
CA ALA A 26 -56.98 49.02 -55.23
C ALA A 26 -58.48 48.68 -55.58
N PRO A 27 -59.55 48.89 -54.77
CA PRO A 27 -59.71 49.04 -53.31
C PRO A 27 -60.87 48.18 -52.71
N LEU A 28 -60.97 48.10 -51.37
CA LEU A 28 -62.06 48.70 -50.57
C LEU A 28 -61.94 48.39 -49.05
N ALA A 29 -61.49 49.43 -48.33
CA ALA A 29 -61.95 49.97 -47.04
C ALA A 29 -61.78 49.20 -45.69
N PRO A 30 -61.62 49.94 -44.57
CA PRO A 30 -60.87 49.52 -43.38
C PRO A 30 -61.74 49.36 -42.11
N LEU A 31 -61.31 48.55 -41.14
CA LEU A 31 -61.76 48.70 -39.75
C LEU A 31 -60.62 48.46 -38.75
N ALA A 32 -60.27 49.57 -38.09
CA ALA A 32 -59.89 49.76 -36.69
C ALA A 32 -58.97 48.73 -36.00
N GLN A 33 -57.77 49.21 -35.74
CA GLN A 33 -56.93 48.85 -34.59
C GLN A 33 -57.65 49.28 -33.30
N GLU A 34 -58.05 48.32 -32.46
CA GLU A 34 -58.43 48.60 -31.07
C GLU A 34 -57.29 48.23 -30.13
N THR A 35 -56.86 49.24 -29.38
CA THR A 35 -55.97 49.18 -28.24
C THR A 35 -56.41 48.12 -27.23
N ALA A 36 -55.50 47.23 -26.82
CA ALA A 36 -55.72 46.28 -25.74
C ALA A 36 -56.00 47.02 -24.42
N ALA A 37 -57.27 47.07 -24.03
CA ALA A 37 -57.67 47.47 -22.69
C ALA A 37 -57.19 46.43 -21.65
N ALA A 38 -56.82 46.88 -20.47
CA ALA A 38 -56.53 46.02 -19.32
C ALA A 38 -57.73 45.06 -19.10
N SER A 39 -57.49 43.75 -19.17
CA SER A 39 -58.55 42.76 -18.97
C SER A 39 -59.06 42.83 -17.52
N ASP A 40 -60.37 43.02 -17.35
CA ASP A 40 -61.00 42.96 -16.02
C ASP A 40 -60.64 41.66 -15.29
N PRO A 41 -60.40 41.70 -13.97
CA PRO A 41 -60.00 40.52 -13.19
C PRO A 41 -61.07 39.41 -13.20
N VAL A 42 -62.34 39.74 -13.45
CA VAL A 42 -63.46 38.82 -13.67
C VAL A 42 -64.28 39.31 -14.86
N ALA A 43 -64.33 38.53 -15.94
CA ALA A 43 -65.20 38.79 -17.09
C ALA A 43 -66.24 37.68 -17.21
N ILE A 44 -67.54 38.03 -17.18
CA ILE A 44 -68.63 37.06 -17.36
C ILE A 44 -69.12 37.13 -18.80
N ARG A 45 -69.05 36.02 -19.54
CA ARG A 45 -69.56 35.90 -20.91
C ARG A 45 -70.75 34.95 -20.91
N VAL A 46 -71.81 35.31 -21.61
CA VAL A 46 -73.02 34.48 -21.72
C VAL A 46 -73.26 34.18 -23.20
N GLY A 47 -73.26 32.91 -23.56
CA GLY A 47 -73.57 32.41 -24.89
C GLY A 47 -74.78 31.49 -24.83
N GLN A 48 -75.80 31.73 -25.65
CA GLN A 48 -77.03 30.93 -25.65
C GLN A 48 -77.14 30.17 -26.97
N ASN A 49 -77.52 28.89 -26.90
CA ASN A 49 -77.95 28.10 -28.04
C ASN A 49 -79.33 27.46 -27.76
N ALA A 50 -79.88 26.72 -28.73
CA ALA A 50 -81.20 26.12 -28.61
C ALA A 50 -81.33 25.04 -27.50
N ALA A 51 -80.21 24.49 -27.02
CA ALA A 51 -80.16 23.39 -26.06
C ALA A 51 -79.81 23.83 -24.63
N PHE A 52 -78.95 24.85 -24.46
CA PHE A 52 -78.52 25.35 -23.16
C PHE A 52 -78.02 26.80 -23.23
N THR A 53 -77.96 27.45 -22.07
CA THR A 53 -77.26 28.72 -21.88
C THR A 53 -75.92 28.48 -21.20
N ARG A 54 -74.83 28.92 -21.81
CA ARG A 54 -73.49 28.86 -21.24
C ARG A 54 -73.11 30.17 -20.60
N VAL A 55 -72.72 30.13 -19.34
CA VAL A 55 -72.15 31.25 -18.59
C VAL A 55 -70.68 30.93 -18.32
N GLU A 56 -69.76 31.72 -18.87
CA GLU A 56 -68.32 31.57 -18.70
C GLU A 56 -67.77 32.67 -17.79
N PHE A 57 -66.96 32.27 -16.82
CA PHE A 57 -66.24 33.12 -15.90
C PHE A 57 -64.77 33.12 -16.33
N ALA A 58 -64.38 34.16 -17.06
CA ALA A 58 -63.04 34.37 -17.60
C ALA A 58 -62.27 35.44 -16.80
N GLY A 59 -60.98 35.62 -17.11
CA GLY A 59 -60.10 36.55 -16.40
C GLY A 59 -59.33 35.89 -15.25
N VAL A 60 -58.36 36.61 -14.69
CA VAL A 60 -57.37 36.08 -13.74
C VAL A 60 -57.99 35.52 -12.45
N VAL A 61 -59.14 36.07 -12.06
CA VAL A 61 -59.92 35.62 -10.89
C VAL A 61 -61.14 34.78 -11.29
N GLY A 62 -61.79 35.08 -12.43
CA GLY A 62 -62.93 34.32 -12.93
C GLY A 62 -62.60 32.87 -13.30
N SER A 63 -61.42 32.64 -13.89
CA SER A 63 -60.87 31.31 -14.21
C SER A 63 -60.61 30.42 -12.99
N ARG A 64 -60.63 31.00 -11.78
CA ARG A 64 -60.43 30.30 -10.49
C ARG A 64 -61.74 30.13 -9.71
N ALA A 65 -62.89 30.44 -10.32
CA ALA A 65 -64.19 30.30 -9.69
C ALA A 65 -64.50 28.84 -9.32
N ARG A 66 -65.11 28.61 -8.15
CA ARG A 66 -65.55 27.28 -7.72
C ARG A 66 -67.06 27.19 -7.85
N VAL A 67 -67.55 26.14 -8.51
CA VAL A 67 -68.98 25.86 -8.64
C VAL A 67 -69.35 24.73 -7.70
N SER A 68 -70.31 24.96 -6.82
CA SER A 68 -70.96 23.91 -6.01
C SER A 68 -72.45 23.90 -6.29
N ARG A 69 -73.08 22.73 -6.19
CA ARG A 69 -74.52 22.58 -6.36
C ARG A 69 -75.11 21.92 -5.12
N ASP A 70 -76.21 22.49 -4.63
CA ASP A 70 -77.02 21.97 -3.54
C ASP A 70 -78.49 21.96 -3.99
N GLY A 71 -78.97 20.78 -4.38
CA GLY A 71 -80.30 20.59 -4.97
C GLY A 71 -80.54 21.47 -6.21
N ARG A 72 -81.50 22.40 -6.09
CA ARG A 72 -81.86 23.39 -7.13
C ARG A 72 -80.99 24.64 -7.11
N THR A 73 -80.04 24.75 -6.19
CA THR A 73 -79.20 25.94 -6.05
C THR A 73 -77.79 25.66 -6.57
N VAL A 74 -77.30 26.48 -7.49
CA VAL A 74 -75.92 26.46 -7.97
C VAL A 74 -75.21 27.70 -7.45
N VAL A 75 -74.12 27.50 -6.71
CA VAL A 75 -73.32 28.58 -6.12
C VAL A 75 -71.98 28.64 -6.85
N VAL A 76 -71.69 29.79 -7.47
CA VAL A 76 -70.40 30.09 -8.10
C VAL A 76 -69.64 31.06 -7.21
N ARG A 77 -68.61 30.58 -6.52
CA ARG A 77 -67.74 31.37 -5.64
C ARG A 77 -66.55 31.92 -6.42
N ILE A 78 -66.46 33.24 -6.49
CA ILE A 78 -65.42 33.98 -7.21
C ILE A 78 -64.52 34.67 -6.20
N GLY A 79 -63.21 34.44 -6.26
CA GLY A 79 -62.22 34.97 -5.30
C GLY A 79 -61.94 36.47 -5.37
N ALA A 80 -62.92 37.27 -5.80
CA ALA A 80 -62.86 38.73 -5.84
C ALA A 80 -63.88 39.33 -4.85
N THR A 81 -63.46 40.36 -4.11
CA THR A 81 -64.34 41.15 -3.23
C THR A 81 -65.15 42.19 -3.98
N ALA A 82 -64.75 42.55 -5.21
CA ALA A 82 -65.57 43.32 -6.13
C ALA A 82 -66.64 42.41 -6.74
N ALA A 83 -67.92 42.77 -6.57
CA ALA A 83 -69.01 42.01 -7.13
C ALA A 83 -68.99 42.12 -8.68
N PRO A 84 -68.92 41.01 -9.42
CA PRO A 84 -68.95 41.06 -10.87
C PRO A 84 -70.32 41.55 -11.36
N ASP A 85 -70.36 42.27 -12.50
CA ASP A 85 -71.60 42.73 -13.08
C ASP A 85 -72.43 41.53 -13.61
N VAL A 86 -73.49 41.21 -12.88
CA VAL A 86 -74.47 40.16 -13.21
C VAL A 86 -75.84 40.74 -13.52
N SER A 87 -75.92 42.05 -13.79
CA SER A 87 -77.19 42.75 -14.03
C SER A 87 -77.97 42.13 -15.19
N ARG A 88 -77.27 41.69 -16.25
CA ARG A 88 -77.88 40.99 -17.40
C ARG A 88 -78.52 39.65 -17.04
N LEU A 89 -77.88 38.87 -16.16
CA LEU A 89 -78.41 37.58 -15.68
C LEU A 89 -79.58 37.75 -14.70
N LYS A 90 -79.67 38.91 -14.02
CA LYS A 90 -80.79 39.25 -13.12
C LYS A 90 -81.99 39.82 -13.87
N LEU A 91 -81.77 40.64 -14.89
CA LEU A 91 -82.85 41.27 -15.66
C LEU A 91 -83.55 40.29 -16.60
N ASN A 92 -82.80 39.33 -17.17
CA ASN A 92 -83.32 38.30 -18.07
C ASN A 92 -82.66 36.95 -17.73
N PRO A 93 -83.18 36.22 -16.72
CA PRO A 93 -82.60 34.94 -16.33
C PRO A 93 -82.69 33.92 -17.47
N PRO A 94 -81.65 33.10 -17.70
CA PRO A 94 -81.65 32.06 -18.73
C PRO A 94 -82.80 31.05 -18.57
N GLU A 95 -83.26 30.47 -19.68
CA GLU A 95 -84.27 29.40 -19.68
C GLU A 95 -83.79 28.22 -18.79
N GLY A 96 -84.52 27.92 -17.72
CA GLY A 96 -84.11 26.94 -16.69
C GLY A 96 -83.59 27.53 -15.37
N VAL A 97 -83.46 28.85 -15.26
CA VAL A 97 -83.09 29.56 -14.02
C VAL A 97 -84.26 30.41 -13.53
N GLU A 98 -84.65 30.21 -12.27
CA GLU A 98 -85.75 30.93 -11.60
C GLU A 98 -85.28 32.22 -10.94
N LYS A 99 -84.07 32.22 -10.36
CA LYS A 99 -83.54 33.37 -9.60
C LYS A 99 -82.02 33.44 -9.66
N VAL A 100 -81.46 34.66 -9.73
CA VAL A 100 -80.01 34.90 -9.64
C VAL A 100 -79.72 35.93 -8.53
N GLU A 101 -78.96 35.54 -7.52
CA GLU A 101 -78.56 36.39 -6.39
C GLU A 101 -77.05 36.54 -6.30
N THR A 102 -76.60 37.59 -5.62
CA THR A 102 -75.17 37.79 -5.34
C THR A 102 -75.00 37.99 -3.84
N ARG A 103 -74.12 37.21 -3.22
CA ARG A 103 -73.80 37.26 -1.79
C ARG A 103 -72.33 37.64 -1.60
N ALA A 104 -72.07 38.67 -0.82
CA ALA A 104 -70.71 38.98 -0.40
C ALA A 104 -70.32 38.07 0.76
N VAL A 105 -69.19 37.37 0.64
CA VAL A 105 -68.62 36.52 1.70
C VAL A 105 -67.16 36.93 1.97
N ARG A 106 -66.60 36.54 3.11
CA ARG A 106 -65.24 36.98 3.49
C ARG A 106 -64.21 36.55 2.43
N GLY A 107 -63.67 37.54 1.69
CA GLY A 107 -62.65 37.35 0.65
C GLY A 107 -63.15 36.82 -0.69
N ALA A 108 -64.47 36.77 -0.94
CA ALA A 108 -65.03 36.30 -2.20
C ALA A 108 -66.46 36.84 -2.45
N THR A 109 -66.93 36.75 -3.69
CA THR A 109 -68.32 36.99 -4.05
C THR A 109 -68.94 35.68 -4.54
N GLU A 110 -70.10 35.32 -4.01
CA GLU A 110 -70.87 34.15 -4.42
C GLU A 110 -72.05 34.56 -5.31
N LEU A 111 -72.11 34.01 -6.52
CA LEU A 111 -73.26 34.10 -7.42
C LEU A 111 -74.13 32.86 -7.21
N VAL A 112 -75.36 33.06 -6.75
CA VAL A 112 -76.29 31.98 -6.41
C VAL A 112 -77.40 31.93 -7.45
N LEU A 113 -77.44 30.88 -8.27
CA LEU A 113 -78.47 30.62 -9.27
C LEU A 113 -79.43 29.55 -8.75
N THR A 114 -80.71 29.88 -8.63
CA THR A 114 -81.78 28.92 -8.32
C THR A 114 -82.37 28.42 -9.64
N LEU A 115 -82.28 27.12 -9.89
CA LEU A 115 -82.82 26.47 -11.08
C LEU A 115 -84.34 26.32 -10.97
N ALA A 116 -85.02 26.49 -12.11
CA ALA A 116 -86.45 26.24 -12.25
C ALA A 116 -86.78 24.75 -12.04
N GLU A 117 -88.04 24.42 -11.80
CA GLU A 117 -88.46 23.04 -11.53
C GLU A 117 -88.23 22.16 -12.77
N GLY A 118 -87.40 21.12 -12.61
CA GLY A 118 -86.95 20.27 -13.71
C GLY A 118 -85.74 20.80 -14.50
N GLY A 119 -85.26 22.03 -14.23
CA GLY A 119 -84.05 22.59 -14.84
C GLY A 119 -82.77 21.93 -14.32
N ASP A 120 -81.73 21.91 -15.16
CA ASP A 120 -80.44 21.28 -14.82
C ASP A 120 -79.26 22.23 -15.06
N ALA A 121 -78.12 21.95 -14.43
CA ALA A 121 -76.91 22.72 -14.63
C ALA A 121 -75.65 21.83 -14.58
N ARG A 122 -74.73 22.06 -15.52
CA ARG A 122 -73.42 21.38 -15.58
C ARG A 122 -72.31 22.41 -15.60
N SER A 123 -71.26 22.17 -14.83
CA SER A 123 -70.06 23.01 -14.82
C SER A 123 -68.85 22.27 -15.35
N GLY A 124 -67.85 23.03 -15.79
CA GLY A 124 -66.54 22.50 -16.15
C GLY A 124 -65.53 23.62 -16.38
N VAL A 125 -64.35 23.25 -16.85
CA VAL A 125 -63.27 24.20 -17.15
C VAL A 125 -62.79 23.92 -18.57
N ALA A 126 -62.75 24.94 -19.40
CA ALA A 126 -62.24 24.89 -20.77
C ALA A 126 -61.70 26.27 -21.17
N ASP A 127 -60.67 26.32 -22.03
CA ASP A 127 -60.12 27.55 -22.62
C ASP A 127 -59.77 28.66 -21.60
N GLY A 128 -59.29 28.25 -20.41
CA GLY A 128 -58.90 29.18 -19.35
C GLY A 128 -60.06 29.88 -18.64
N ALA A 129 -61.29 29.39 -18.78
CA ALA A 129 -62.48 29.89 -18.09
C ALA A 129 -63.26 28.76 -17.40
N VAL A 130 -63.90 29.09 -16.28
CA VAL A 130 -64.90 28.20 -15.63
C VAL A 130 -66.21 28.43 -16.33
N TRP A 131 -66.88 27.39 -16.82
CA TRP A 131 -68.16 27.52 -17.51
C TRP A 131 -69.28 26.80 -16.76
N LEU A 132 -70.50 27.31 -16.92
CA LEU A 132 -71.74 26.78 -16.37
C LEU A 132 -72.79 26.71 -17.50
N ASN A 133 -73.15 25.50 -17.92
CA ASN A 133 -74.24 25.26 -18.85
C ASN A 133 -75.55 25.08 -18.07
N LEU A 134 -76.55 25.88 -18.38
CA LEU A 134 -77.88 25.91 -17.77
C LEU A 134 -78.89 25.34 -18.78
N TYR A 135 -79.67 24.35 -18.36
CA TYR A 135 -80.62 23.61 -19.21
C TYR A 135 -82.05 23.85 -18.73
N ALA A 136 -82.96 24.07 -19.67
CA ALA A 136 -84.39 24.12 -19.39
C ALA A 136 -84.92 22.72 -19.03
N PRO A 137 -86.09 22.62 -18.36
CA PRO A 137 -86.69 21.34 -18.01
C PRO A 137 -86.83 20.40 -19.21
N GLY A 138 -86.29 19.18 -19.09
CA GLY A 138 -86.32 18.16 -20.14
C GLY A 138 -85.31 18.33 -21.29
N LYS A 139 -84.47 19.38 -21.29
CA LYS A 139 -83.43 19.61 -22.32
C LYS A 139 -82.01 19.16 -21.91
N ALA A 140 -81.83 18.70 -20.68
CA ALA A 140 -80.54 18.21 -20.22
C ALA A 140 -80.22 16.85 -20.88
N PRO A 141 -79.05 16.68 -21.52
CA PRO A 141 -78.66 15.37 -22.06
C PRO A 141 -78.49 14.38 -20.90
N ASP A 142 -78.94 13.13 -21.05
CA ASP A 142 -78.75 12.09 -20.03
C ASP A 142 -77.27 12.01 -19.62
N ALA A 143 -77.01 12.07 -18.32
CA ALA A 143 -75.64 11.93 -17.81
C ALA A 143 -75.14 10.52 -18.11
N PRO A 144 -73.93 10.33 -18.66
CA PRO A 144 -73.25 9.05 -18.51
C PRO A 144 -73.04 8.84 -17.01
N SER A 145 -73.81 7.94 -16.42
CA SER A 145 -73.49 7.32 -15.15
C SER A 145 -72.16 6.58 -15.37
N ALA A 146 -71.06 7.19 -14.93
CA ALA A 146 -69.85 6.42 -14.70
C ALA A 146 -70.18 5.43 -13.58
N PRO A 147 -70.05 4.12 -13.81
CA PRO A 147 -70.24 3.15 -12.73
C PRO A 147 -69.17 3.41 -11.69
N ALA A 148 -69.56 3.91 -10.52
CA ALA A 148 -68.73 3.84 -9.34
C ALA A 148 -68.65 2.37 -8.93
N VAL A 149 -67.75 1.63 -9.55
CA VAL A 149 -67.29 0.35 -9.02
C VAL A 149 -66.74 0.68 -7.64
N ARG A 150 -67.44 0.28 -6.58
CA ARG A 150 -66.90 0.35 -5.21
C ARG A 150 -65.69 -0.58 -5.17
N ALA A 151 -64.52 -0.05 -5.46
CA ALA A 151 -63.26 -0.77 -5.35
C ALA A 151 -63.13 -1.29 -3.91
N LYS A 152 -62.74 -2.55 -3.77
CA LYS A 152 -62.45 -3.14 -2.45
C LYS A 152 -61.32 -2.34 -1.78
N PRO A 153 -61.38 -2.09 -0.47
CA PRO A 153 -60.27 -1.45 0.24
C PRO A 153 -58.97 -2.24 0.06
N VAL A 154 -57.89 -1.54 -0.25
CA VAL A 154 -56.55 -2.10 -0.40
C VAL A 154 -55.88 -2.15 0.98
N PRO A 155 -55.56 -3.33 1.52
CA PRO A 155 -54.86 -3.43 2.79
C PRO A 155 -53.48 -2.81 2.72
N VAL A 156 -53.18 -1.93 3.67
CA VAL A 156 -51.85 -1.33 3.87
C VAL A 156 -51.25 -1.86 5.16
N VAL A 157 -50.09 -2.49 5.07
CA VAL A 157 -49.35 -3.05 6.21
C VAL A 157 -48.04 -2.29 6.38
N ALA A 158 -47.83 -1.71 7.56
CA ALA A 158 -46.55 -1.13 7.93
C ALA A 158 -45.73 -2.12 8.76
N ARG A 159 -44.45 -2.32 8.38
CA ARG A 159 -43.47 -3.04 9.18
C ARG A 159 -42.33 -2.09 9.55
N VAL A 160 -42.07 -1.95 10.84
CA VAL A 160 -41.03 -1.08 11.38
C VAL A 160 -39.93 -1.92 12.01
N ALA A 161 -38.67 -1.65 11.66
CA ALA A 161 -37.49 -2.27 12.23
C ALA A 161 -36.37 -1.22 12.39
N GLY A 162 -36.19 -0.67 13.59
CA GLY A 162 -35.26 0.44 13.81
C GLY A 162 -35.67 1.69 13.02
N GLU A 163 -34.75 2.23 12.22
CA GLU A 163 -34.99 3.37 11.30
C GLU A 163 -35.58 2.95 9.93
N ARG A 164 -35.94 1.68 9.76
CA ARG A 164 -36.56 1.16 8.54
C ARG A 164 -38.08 1.06 8.67
N LEU A 165 -38.79 1.59 7.69
CA LEU A 165 -40.23 1.42 7.47
C LEU A 165 -40.48 0.79 6.11
N ASP A 166 -41.13 -0.38 6.09
CA ASP A 166 -41.65 -1.01 4.88
C ASP A 166 -43.18 -0.86 4.86
N LEU A 167 -43.70 -0.07 3.91
CA LEU A 167 -45.13 0.08 3.64
C LEU A 167 -45.54 -0.81 2.47
N THR A 168 -46.37 -1.81 2.77
CA THR A 168 -46.84 -2.79 1.79
C THR A 168 -48.29 -2.53 1.43
N PHE A 169 -48.56 -2.32 0.14
CA PHE A 169 -49.88 -2.14 -0.45
C PHE A 169 -50.27 -3.41 -1.23
N ASP A 170 -51.30 -4.12 -0.78
CA ASP A 170 -51.69 -5.41 -1.34
C ASP A 170 -52.98 -5.30 -2.18
N TRP A 171 -52.85 -5.23 -3.50
CA TRP A 171 -53.99 -5.04 -4.40
C TRP A 171 -54.69 -6.39 -4.65
N PRO A 172 -56.03 -6.43 -4.72
CA PRO A 172 -56.78 -7.68 -4.81
C PRO A 172 -56.65 -8.41 -6.15
N ASP A 173 -56.46 -7.68 -7.25
CA ASP A 173 -56.42 -8.25 -8.60
C ASP A 173 -55.05 -8.05 -9.27
N ALA A 174 -54.65 -6.80 -9.49
CA ALA A 174 -53.36 -6.42 -10.05
C ALA A 174 -52.90 -5.09 -9.46
N ALA A 175 -51.60 -4.94 -9.25
CA ALA A 175 -51.03 -3.69 -8.79
C ALA A 175 -51.14 -2.63 -9.90
N PRO A 176 -51.77 -1.46 -9.65
CA PRO A 176 -51.74 -0.34 -10.58
C PRO A 176 -50.31 0.19 -10.76
N ALA A 177 -50.10 0.95 -11.82
CA ALA A 177 -48.85 1.66 -12.01
C ALA A 177 -48.71 2.75 -10.93
N ALA A 178 -47.47 3.03 -10.56
CA ALA A 178 -47.17 3.91 -9.43
C ALA A 178 -46.13 4.97 -9.76
N ALA A 179 -46.09 6.02 -8.94
CA ALA A 179 -44.99 6.97 -8.86
C ALA A 179 -44.67 7.21 -7.39
N VAL A 180 -43.40 7.12 -7.02
CA VAL A 180 -42.91 7.27 -5.64
C VAL A 180 -41.74 8.25 -5.63
N PHE A 181 -41.89 9.35 -4.91
CA PHE A 181 -40.88 10.41 -4.88
C PHE A 181 -40.97 11.25 -3.61
N ARG A 182 -39.88 11.96 -3.29
CA ARG A 182 -39.88 12.93 -2.19
C ARG A 182 -40.09 14.33 -2.74
N ARG A 183 -40.92 15.09 -2.02
CA ARG A 183 -41.15 16.51 -2.27
C ARG A 183 -41.27 17.24 -0.93
N GLY A 184 -40.28 18.08 -0.64
CA GLY A 184 -40.14 18.71 0.68
C GLY A 184 -40.01 17.67 1.79
N ASP A 185 -40.76 17.87 2.87
CA ASP A 185 -40.80 17.01 4.06
C ASP A 185 -41.70 15.76 3.91
N ALA A 186 -42.20 15.49 2.69
CA ALA A 186 -43.13 14.40 2.43
C ALA A 186 -42.69 13.49 1.28
N VAL A 187 -42.93 12.20 1.48
CA VAL A 187 -42.89 11.17 0.43
C VAL A 187 -44.29 11.03 -0.15
N TRP A 188 -44.39 11.17 -1.47
CA TRP A 188 -45.61 11.01 -2.23
C TRP A 188 -45.61 9.65 -2.92
N ILE A 189 -46.70 8.92 -2.74
CA ILE A 189 -46.96 7.63 -3.39
C ILE A 189 -48.25 7.79 -4.17
N VAL A 190 -48.19 7.68 -5.49
CA VAL A 190 -49.32 7.91 -6.40
C VAL A 190 -49.57 6.63 -7.17
N PHE A 191 -50.79 6.13 -7.15
CA PHE A 191 -51.25 4.96 -7.91
C PHE A 191 -52.28 5.38 -8.95
N ASP A 192 -52.21 4.84 -10.17
CA ASP A 192 -53.17 5.10 -11.25
C ASP A 192 -54.46 4.27 -11.20
N GLY A 193 -54.80 3.79 -10.00
CA GLY A 193 -56.06 3.12 -9.68
C GLY A 193 -56.77 3.80 -8.51
N ALA A 194 -58.08 4.03 -8.65
CA ALA A 194 -58.92 4.56 -7.58
C ALA A 194 -59.40 3.42 -6.67
N ALA A 195 -58.87 3.36 -5.44
CA ALA A 195 -59.35 2.46 -4.41
C ALA A 195 -59.16 3.05 -3.01
N PRO A 196 -60.06 2.78 -2.05
CA PRO A 196 -59.85 3.21 -0.68
C PRO A 196 -58.66 2.45 -0.05
N MET A 197 -57.81 3.14 0.72
CA MET A 197 -56.67 2.51 1.41
C MET A 197 -57.05 2.15 2.85
N ASP A 198 -56.97 0.87 3.22
CA ASP A 198 -57.17 0.44 4.60
C ASP A 198 -55.86 0.55 5.39
N MET A 199 -55.77 1.62 6.18
CA MET A 199 -54.60 1.94 7.02
C MET A 199 -54.66 1.28 8.42
N ALA A 200 -55.63 0.39 8.69
CA ALA A 200 -55.81 -0.19 10.03
C ALA A 200 -54.55 -0.90 10.56
N ARG A 201 -53.74 -1.49 9.66
CA ARG A 201 -52.46 -2.17 9.95
C ARG A 201 -51.22 -1.32 9.64
N ALA A 202 -51.40 -0.02 9.42
CA ALA A 202 -50.35 0.96 9.13
C ALA A 202 -50.36 2.13 10.12
N ARG A 203 -50.64 1.87 11.41
CA ARG A 203 -50.71 2.90 12.47
C ARG A 203 -49.34 3.27 13.05
N SER A 204 -48.37 2.35 13.02
CA SER A 204 -46.99 2.59 13.45
C SER A 204 -46.13 2.83 12.22
N LEU A 205 -45.61 4.06 12.08
CA LEU A 205 -44.91 4.53 10.89
C LEU A 205 -43.39 4.69 11.09
N GLY A 206 -42.86 4.30 12.25
CA GLY A 206 -41.41 4.33 12.55
C GLY A 206 -40.80 5.72 12.31
N PRO A 207 -39.86 5.88 11.34
CA PRO A 207 -39.26 7.18 11.00
C PRO A 207 -40.24 8.20 10.40
N ALA A 208 -41.40 7.80 9.89
CA ALA A 208 -42.42 8.72 9.37
C ALA A 208 -43.41 9.15 10.46
N THR A 209 -43.88 10.40 10.38
CA THR A 209 -44.67 11.05 11.44
C THR A 209 -46.17 11.09 11.18
N ASP A 210 -46.61 11.16 9.93
CA ASP A 210 -48.02 11.18 9.54
C ASP A 210 -48.21 10.55 8.16
N ALA A 211 -49.33 9.83 7.95
CA ALA A 211 -49.70 9.23 6.67
C ALA A 211 -51.17 9.53 6.36
N ARG A 212 -51.42 10.22 5.26
CA ARG A 212 -52.77 10.52 4.78
C ARG A 212 -52.92 10.07 3.34
N TRP A 213 -54.10 9.59 3.00
CA TRP A 213 -54.44 9.21 1.63
C TRP A 213 -55.69 9.92 1.15
N ALA A 214 -55.81 10.07 -0.16
CA ALA A 214 -57.00 10.55 -0.84
C ALA A 214 -57.19 9.81 -2.16
N ALA A 215 -58.43 9.50 -2.51
CA ALA A 215 -58.78 8.94 -3.82
C ALA A 215 -59.30 10.05 -4.73
N GLY A 216 -58.74 10.12 -5.94
CA GLY A 216 -59.30 10.87 -7.05
C GLY A 216 -60.29 10.02 -7.86
N PRO A 217 -60.77 10.53 -9.00
CA PRO A 217 -61.69 9.79 -9.88
C PRO A 217 -61.13 8.45 -10.38
N ASP A 218 -59.82 8.41 -10.64
CA ASP A 218 -59.13 7.31 -11.30
C ASP A 218 -57.69 7.08 -10.76
N TYR A 219 -57.35 7.67 -9.61
CA TYR A 219 -56.04 7.52 -8.96
C TYR A 219 -56.19 7.54 -7.44
N THR A 220 -55.16 7.07 -6.73
CA THR A 220 -55.06 7.19 -5.27
C THR A 220 -53.70 7.77 -4.90
N VAL A 221 -53.67 8.71 -3.97
CA VAL A 221 -52.45 9.36 -3.51
C VAL A 221 -52.29 9.18 -2.01
N ILE A 222 -51.07 8.88 -1.57
CA ILE A 222 -50.65 8.84 -0.18
C ILE A 222 -49.53 9.87 0.01
N ARG A 223 -49.68 10.72 1.02
CA ARG A 223 -48.67 11.66 1.51
C ARG A 223 -48.18 11.18 2.86
N LEU A 224 -46.90 10.85 2.94
CA LEU A 224 -46.22 10.36 4.12
C LEU A 224 -45.18 11.40 4.58
N ALA A 225 -45.40 12.05 5.73
CA ALA A 225 -44.43 12.97 6.30
C ALA A 225 -43.25 12.21 6.91
N ALA A 226 -42.02 12.50 6.47
CA ALA A 226 -40.82 11.79 6.91
C ALA A 226 -39.57 12.69 6.84
N PRO A 227 -38.59 12.54 7.77
CA PRO A 227 -37.35 13.30 7.75
C PRO A 227 -36.57 13.16 6.43
N GLU A 228 -35.91 14.23 6.00
CA GLU A 228 -35.09 14.23 4.78
C GLU A 228 -33.88 13.27 4.86
N THR A 229 -33.45 12.89 6.06
CA THR A 229 -32.31 12.02 6.32
C THR A 229 -32.52 10.55 5.92
N VAL A 230 -33.76 10.13 5.65
CA VAL A 230 -34.10 8.74 5.32
C VAL A 230 -34.30 8.60 3.81
N ALA A 231 -33.61 7.70 3.13
CA ALA A 231 -33.80 7.49 1.68
C ALA A 231 -35.09 6.69 1.38
N VAL A 232 -35.57 6.73 0.13
CA VAL A 232 -36.82 6.08 -0.31
C VAL A 232 -36.54 5.13 -1.47
N SER A 233 -37.06 3.91 -1.40
CA SER A 233 -37.07 2.94 -2.49
C SER A 233 -38.47 2.35 -2.68
N ALA A 234 -38.74 1.81 -3.86
CA ALA A 234 -40.00 1.17 -4.19
C ALA A 234 -39.75 -0.14 -4.94
N GLN A 235 -40.59 -1.15 -4.72
CA GLN A 235 -40.53 -2.43 -5.40
C GLN A 235 -41.95 -2.91 -5.72
N ALA A 236 -42.15 -3.42 -6.93
CA ALA A 236 -43.38 -4.08 -7.34
C ALA A 236 -43.15 -5.59 -7.42
N GLU A 237 -44.04 -6.37 -6.81
CA GLU A 237 -44.03 -7.82 -6.86
C GLU A 237 -45.47 -8.34 -7.03
N GLY A 238 -45.82 -8.78 -8.24
CA GLY A 238 -47.15 -9.28 -8.56
C GLY A 238 -48.24 -8.24 -8.30
N THR A 239 -49.09 -8.48 -7.30
CA THR A 239 -50.17 -7.58 -6.87
C THR A 239 -49.77 -6.59 -5.79
N ARG A 240 -48.50 -6.59 -5.37
CA ARG A 240 -48.02 -5.84 -4.21
C ARG A 240 -47.04 -4.75 -4.61
N TRP A 241 -47.21 -3.58 -4.00
CA TRP A 241 -46.19 -2.54 -3.94
C TRP A 241 -45.60 -2.46 -2.55
N THR A 242 -44.27 -2.48 -2.45
CA THR A 242 -43.55 -2.24 -1.19
C THR A 242 -42.75 -0.96 -1.34
N VAL A 243 -43.01 0.02 -0.48
CA VAL A 243 -42.26 1.27 -0.38
C VAL A 243 -41.45 1.25 0.90
N THR A 244 -40.12 1.32 0.77
CA THR A 244 -39.18 1.24 1.90
C THR A 244 -38.55 2.59 2.14
N LEU A 245 -38.64 3.06 3.39
CA LEU A 245 -37.91 4.21 3.92
C LEU A 245 -36.81 3.69 4.85
N ALA A 246 -35.54 3.87 4.48
CA ALA A 246 -34.40 3.48 5.30
C ALA A 246 -33.14 4.31 4.92
N PRO A 247 -32.15 4.50 5.81
CA PRO A 247 -30.91 5.22 5.49
C PRO A 247 -30.10 4.62 4.32
N ASP A 248 -30.20 3.31 4.11
CA ASP A 248 -29.52 2.52 3.09
C ASP A 248 -30.41 2.22 1.85
N ALA A 249 -31.63 2.76 1.80
CA ALA A 249 -32.53 2.54 0.67
C ALA A 249 -31.96 3.15 -0.62
N THR A 250 -31.77 2.32 -1.64
CA THR A 250 -31.22 2.75 -2.93
C THR A 250 -32.35 2.97 -3.94
N ALA A 251 -32.39 4.15 -4.58
CA ALA A 251 -33.35 4.44 -5.64
C ALA A 251 -33.02 3.60 -6.89
N ALA A 252 -34.05 3.12 -7.60
CA ALA A 252 -33.86 2.32 -8.81
C ALA A 252 -33.34 3.19 -9.96
N PRO A 253 -32.21 2.83 -10.62
CA PRO A 253 -31.77 3.54 -11.82
C PRO A 253 -32.68 3.15 -13.00
N GLY A 254 -33.01 4.08 -13.88
CA GLY A 254 -33.64 3.67 -15.14
C GLY A 254 -34.26 4.73 -16.04
N VAL A 255 -34.61 5.92 -15.54
CA VAL A 255 -35.26 6.94 -16.38
C VAL A 255 -34.21 7.84 -17.02
N LEU A 256 -34.05 7.74 -18.34
CA LEU A 256 -33.22 8.65 -19.12
C LEU A 256 -34.08 9.79 -19.66
N VAL A 257 -33.65 11.03 -19.44
CA VAL A 257 -34.34 12.22 -19.96
C VAL A 257 -33.43 12.91 -20.97
N ALA A 258 -33.90 13.02 -22.21
CA ALA A 258 -33.20 13.68 -23.31
C ALA A 258 -34.08 14.78 -23.92
N ARG A 259 -33.54 15.51 -24.89
CA ARG A 259 -34.37 16.35 -25.76
C ARG A 259 -35.08 15.46 -26.78
N ASP A 260 -36.17 15.97 -27.31
CA ASP A 260 -36.80 15.34 -28.46
C ASP A 260 -35.89 15.43 -29.70
N ASP A 261 -35.75 14.30 -30.40
CA ASP A 261 -34.89 14.17 -31.58
C ASP A 261 -35.60 14.64 -32.87
N SER A 262 -36.92 14.90 -32.81
CA SER A 262 -37.72 15.34 -33.97
C SER A 262 -37.61 16.84 -34.29
N GLY A 263 -36.88 17.60 -33.46
CA GLY A 263 -36.65 19.04 -33.62
C GLY A 263 -37.62 19.93 -32.85
N GLU A 264 -38.61 19.37 -32.14
CA GLU A 264 -39.42 20.12 -31.20
C GLU A 264 -38.62 20.49 -29.94
N LEU A 265 -38.87 21.68 -29.39
CA LEU A 265 -38.29 22.11 -28.11
C LEU A 265 -39.02 21.41 -26.95
N ALA A 266 -38.88 20.09 -26.85
CA ALA A 266 -39.49 19.24 -25.84
C ALA A 266 -38.43 18.39 -25.13
N LEU A 267 -38.79 17.87 -23.95
CA LEU A 267 -38.01 16.85 -23.24
C LEU A 267 -38.73 15.52 -23.33
N VAL A 268 -38.00 14.44 -23.60
CA VAL A 268 -38.54 13.09 -23.66
C VAL A 268 -37.86 12.26 -22.58
N ALA A 269 -38.65 11.69 -21.68
CA ALA A 269 -38.21 10.74 -20.67
C ALA A 269 -38.54 9.31 -21.12
N GLN A 270 -37.52 8.45 -21.17
CA GLN A 270 -37.68 7.01 -21.38
C GLN A 270 -38.11 6.37 -20.07
N LEU A 271 -39.42 6.18 -19.91
CA LEU A 271 -40.04 5.57 -18.75
C LEU A 271 -40.85 4.36 -19.22
N ALA A 272 -40.19 3.21 -19.32
CA ALA A 272 -40.83 2.00 -19.79
C ALA A 272 -42.03 1.63 -18.90
N GLY A 273 -43.18 1.37 -19.53
CA GLY A 273 -44.44 1.09 -18.87
C GLY A 273 -45.10 2.32 -18.24
N ALA A 274 -44.82 3.53 -18.73
CA ALA A 274 -45.54 4.74 -18.34
C ALA A 274 -47.02 4.60 -18.70
N THR A 275 -47.90 5.01 -17.80
CA THR A 275 -49.36 4.84 -17.98
C THR A 275 -50.08 6.16 -18.02
N ARG A 276 -49.91 7.00 -16.99
CA ARG A 276 -50.72 8.20 -16.81
C ARG A 276 -49.92 9.32 -16.15
N THR A 277 -50.22 10.55 -16.56
CA THR A 277 -49.83 11.77 -15.85
C THR A 277 -50.94 12.18 -14.89
N VAL A 278 -50.68 12.13 -13.59
CA VAL A 278 -51.59 12.60 -12.54
C VAL A 278 -51.12 13.97 -12.06
N TRP A 279 -52.01 14.96 -12.14
CA TRP A 279 -51.75 16.30 -11.64
C TRP A 279 -52.30 16.48 -10.22
N LEU A 280 -51.45 16.91 -9.31
CA LEU A 280 -51.75 17.02 -7.89
C LEU A 280 -51.48 18.44 -7.41
N THR A 281 -52.15 18.83 -6.33
CA THR A 281 -51.93 20.11 -5.64
C THR A 281 -51.47 19.82 -4.22
N ASP A 282 -50.41 20.47 -3.79
CA ASP A 282 -49.91 20.32 -2.42
C ASP A 282 -50.86 21.00 -1.44
N PRO A 283 -51.37 20.31 -0.41
CA PRO A 283 -52.23 20.92 0.59
C PRO A 283 -51.51 21.93 1.50
N LEU A 284 -50.17 21.86 1.63
CA LEU A 284 -49.40 22.81 2.46
C LEU A 284 -48.93 24.03 1.65
N ILE A 285 -48.44 23.80 0.43
CA ILE A 285 -47.81 24.85 -0.40
C ILE A 285 -48.82 25.48 -1.38
N GLY A 286 -49.87 24.74 -1.76
CA GLY A 286 -50.91 25.21 -2.67
C GLY A 286 -50.51 25.25 -4.15
N ASP A 287 -49.30 24.81 -4.50
CA ASP A 287 -48.82 24.73 -5.87
C ASP A 287 -49.09 23.35 -6.50
N ARG A 288 -49.05 23.32 -7.83
CA ARG A 288 -49.38 22.13 -8.63
C ARG A 288 -48.10 21.42 -9.08
N PHE A 289 -48.11 20.09 -9.05
CA PHE A 289 -47.06 19.23 -9.59
C PHE A 289 -47.68 18.04 -10.31
N ALA A 290 -46.90 17.39 -11.18
CA ALA A 290 -47.32 16.19 -11.89
C ALA A 290 -46.53 14.98 -11.40
N ALA A 291 -47.21 13.84 -11.31
CA ALA A 291 -46.62 12.52 -11.11
C ALA A 291 -46.96 11.66 -12.33
N VAL A 292 -45.96 11.07 -12.96
CA VAL A 292 -46.15 10.14 -14.08
C VAL A 292 -45.92 8.74 -13.56
N THR A 293 -46.99 7.95 -13.56
CA THR A 293 -47.01 6.59 -13.04
C THR A 293 -46.47 5.60 -14.06
N ALA A 294 -45.78 4.57 -13.59
CA ALA A 294 -45.29 3.48 -14.43
C ALA A 294 -45.55 2.11 -13.81
N ARG A 295 -45.54 1.07 -14.63
CA ARG A 295 -45.62 -0.32 -14.15
C ARG A 295 -44.26 -0.80 -13.66
N GLY A 296 -44.28 -1.73 -12.70
CA GLY A 296 -43.10 -2.45 -12.24
C GLY A 296 -42.35 -3.15 -13.39
N PRO A 297 -41.05 -3.44 -13.25
CA PRO A 297 -40.20 -3.26 -12.06
C PRO A 297 -39.88 -1.79 -11.76
N ALA A 298 -39.32 -1.53 -10.59
CA ALA A 298 -38.98 -0.18 -10.14
C ALA A 298 -37.96 0.49 -11.08
N LYS A 299 -38.24 1.75 -11.39
CA LYS A 299 -37.51 2.61 -12.35
C LYS A 299 -37.67 4.04 -11.87
N GLY A 300 -36.59 4.66 -11.43
CA GLY A 300 -36.58 6.01 -10.91
C GLY A 300 -35.70 6.95 -11.72
N PHE A 301 -35.89 8.24 -11.49
CA PHE A 301 -35.04 9.31 -11.97
C PHE A 301 -34.08 9.70 -10.84
N GLY A 302 -32.77 9.50 -11.03
CA GLY A 302 -31.79 9.63 -9.94
C GLY A 302 -31.32 11.07 -9.67
N GLU A 303 -31.58 12.01 -10.58
CA GLU A 303 -31.08 13.38 -10.51
C GLU A 303 -32.20 14.38 -10.21
N ARG A 304 -31.85 15.56 -9.70
CA ARG A 304 -32.75 16.73 -9.75
C ARG A 304 -32.38 17.54 -10.97
N ARG A 305 -33.29 17.70 -11.94
CA ARG A 305 -33.02 18.47 -13.16
C ARG A 305 -33.90 19.69 -13.24
N GLN A 306 -33.30 20.87 -13.14
CA GLN A 306 -34.01 22.13 -13.18
C GLN A 306 -33.85 22.81 -14.55
N THR A 307 -34.95 23.29 -15.13
CA THR A 307 -34.97 24.14 -16.33
C THR A 307 -35.69 25.45 -16.01
N VAL A 308 -35.75 26.38 -16.96
CA VAL A 308 -36.50 27.64 -16.79
C VAL A 308 -38.01 27.37 -16.63
N ASP A 309 -38.52 26.31 -17.26
CA ASP A 309 -39.96 26.05 -17.36
C ASP A 309 -40.45 24.90 -16.45
N LEU A 310 -39.59 23.96 -16.05
CA LEU A 310 -39.94 22.82 -15.19
C LEU A 310 -38.75 22.31 -14.38
N THR A 311 -39.03 21.59 -13.29
CA THR A 311 -38.06 20.86 -12.48
C THR A 311 -38.47 19.39 -12.38
N LEU A 312 -37.57 18.48 -12.74
CA LEU A 312 -37.72 17.05 -12.50
C LEU A 312 -37.13 16.70 -11.14
N LEU A 313 -37.91 16.01 -10.30
CA LEU A 313 -37.50 15.60 -8.96
C LEU A 313 -36.89 14.19 -8.97
N PRO A 314 -35.94 13.89 -8.07
CA PRO A 314 -35.51 12.52 -7.85
C PRO A 314 -36.67 11.62 -7.43
N THR A 315 -36.81 10.45 -8.07
CA THR A 315 -37.89 9.50 -7.81
C THR A 315 -37.34 8.12 -7.49
N ALA A 316 -38.00 7.40 -6.58
CA ALA A 316 -37.78 5.98 -6.35
C ALA A 316 -38.46 5.13 -7.42
N HIS A 317 -39.60 5.61 -7.95
CA HIS A 317 -40.29 5.03 -9.07
C HIS A 317 -41.12 6.07 -9.86
N GLY A 318 -41.23 5.93 -11.18
CA GLY A 318 -41.98 6.85 -12.04
C GLY A 318 -41.23 8.17 -12.26
N LEU A 319 -41.95 9.23 -12.64
CA LEU A 319 -41.38 10.57 -12.83
C LEU A 319 -42.20 11.62 -12.05
N ALA A 320 -41.54 12.64 -11.52
CA ALA A 320 -42.19 13.74 -10.81
C ALA A 320 -41.71 15.08 -11.36
N VAL A 321 -42.67 15.98 -11.65
CA VAL A 321 -42.43 17.24 -12.35
C VAL A 321 -43.06 18.39 -11.59
N GLU A 322 -42.26 19.37 -11.22
CA GLU A 322 -42.72 20.66 -10.69
C GLU A 322 -42.67 21.71 -11.78
N THR A 323 -43.69 22.56 -11.86
CA THR A 323 -43.67 23.69 -12.79
C THR A 323 -44.42 24.89 -12.21
N ARG A 324 -43.98 26.08 -12.58
CA ARG A 324 -44.70 27.34 -12.34
C ARG A 324 -45.47 27.82 -13.58
N ARG A 325 -45.48 27.01 -14.65
CA ARG A 325 -46.10 27.32 -15.93
C ARG A 325 -47.41 26.55 -16.05
N ASP A 326 -48.49 27.26 -16.32
CA ASP A 326 -49.82 26.66 -16.46
C ASP A 326 -50.04 25.96 -17.81
N ASP A 327 -49.15 26.20 -18.79
CA ASP A 327 -49.21 25.70 -20.17
C ASP A 327 -48.28 24.50 -20.44
N LEU A 328 -47.73 23.87 -19.40
CA LEU A 328 -46.91 22.66 -19.53
C LEU A 328 -47.79 21.44 -19.85
N ARG A 329 -47.52 20.77 -20.98
CA ARG A 329 -48.15 19.50 -21.36
C ARG A 329 -47.18 18.34 -21.06
N ILE A 330 -47.69 17.30 -20.41
CA ILE A 330 -46.95 16.08 -20.10
C ILE A 330 -47.76 14.91 -20.64
N ASP A 331 -47.32 14.34 -21.75
CA ASP A 331 -47.99 13.25 -22.45
C ASP A 331 -47.24 11.95 -22.20
N ALA A 332 -47.91 10.96 -21.62
CA ALA A 332 -47.35 9.64 -21.38
C ALA A 332 -47.88 8.68 -22.46
N ALA A 333 -47.03 8.31 -23.41
CA ALA A 333 -47.37 7.47 -24.55
C ALA A 333 -46.46 6.22 -24.57
N GLY A 334 -46.97 5.10 -24.05
CA GLY A 334 -46.23 3.85 -23.99
C GLY A 334 -45.01 3.93 -23.06
N ASP A 335 -43.81 3.80 -23.63
CA ASP A 335 -42.54 3.83 -22.88
C ASP A 335 -41.89 5.23 -22.83
N LEU A 336 -42.54 6.23 -23.42
CA LEU A 336 -42.03 7.60 -23.53
C LEU A 336 -42.96 8.59 -22.86
N VAL A 337 -42.36 9.56 -22.17
CA VAL A 337 -43.07 10.69 -21.56
C VAL A 337 -42.53 11.97 -22.17
N THR A 338 -43.37 12.68 -22.91
CA THR A 338 -43.01 13.91 -23.59
C THR A 338 -43.50 15.12 -22.78
N LEU A 339 -42.56 15.99 -22.41
CA LEU A 339 -42.82 17.26 -21.74
C LEU A 339 -42.65 18.39 -22.76
N SER A 340 -43.73 19.12 -23.06
CA SER A 340 -43.75 20.15 -24.09
C SER A 340 -44.61 21.35 -23.71
N ARG A 341 -44.46 22.45 -24.46
CA ARG A 341 -45.27 23.67 -24.35
C ARG A 341 -45.66 24.16 -25.76
N PRO A 342 -46.78 24.86 -25.95
CA PRO A 342 -47.20 25.36 -27.27
C PRO A 342 -46.17 26.28 -27.96
N GLY A 343 -45.35 27.00 -27.20
CA GLY A 343 -44.25 27.84 -27.71
C GLY A 343 -42.86 27.20 -27.61
N GLY A 344 -42.78 25.89 -27.32
CA GLY A 344 -41.54 25.20 -26.99
C GLY A 344 -41.04 25.45 -25.56
N LEU A 345 -40.30 24.50 -25.01
CA LEU A 345 -39.57 24.66 -23.76
C LEU A 345 -38.36 25.58 -23.98
N LYS A 346 -38.11 26.48 -23.03
CA LYS A 346 -36.86 27.25 -22.98
C LYS A 346 -35.71 26.36 -22.55
N LEU A 347 -35.12 25.67 -23.52
CA LEU A 347 -33.95 24.82 -23.36
C LEU A 347 -32.69 25.58 -23.82
N SER A 348 -31.56 25.40 -23.13
CA SER A 348 -30.27 26.00 -23.52
C SER A 348 -29.90 25.62 -24.97
N THR A 349 -29.21 26.46 -25.74
CA THR A 349 -28.87 26.11 -27.14
C THR A 349 -27.96 24.86 -27.21
N PRO A 350 -27.98 24.08 -28.31
CA PRO A 350 -27.01 23.00 -28.54
C PRO A 350 -25.56 23.50 -28.46
N THR A 351 -25.31 24.75 -28.82
CA THR A 351 -24.01 25.42 -28.66
C THR A 351 -23.65 25.66 -27.19
N ALA A 352 -24.60 26.01 -26.32
CA ALA A 352 -24.36 26.05 -24.88
C ALA A 352 -24.16 24.66 -24.28
N GLY A 353 -24.76 23.62 -24.87
CA GLY A 353 -24.51 22.21 -24.57
C GLY A 353 -23.16 21.71 -25.09
N LEU A 354 -22.67 22.23 -26.22
CA LEU A 354 -21.33 22.01 -26.77
C LEU A 354 -20.28 22.82 -26.01
N GLU A 355 -20.56 24.04 -25.57
CA GLU A 355 -19.70 24.80 -24.65
C GLU A 355 -19.72 24.18 -23.25
N HIS A 356 -20.83 23.61 -22.79
CA HIS A 356 -20.89 22.76 -21.59
C HIS A 356 -20.33 21.35 -21.80
N ALA A 357 -20.22 20.82 -23.02
CA ALA A 357 -19.59 19.53 -23.33
C ALA A 357 -18.07 19.69 -23.57
N VAL A 358 -17.65 20.79 -24.17
CA VAL A 358 -16.27 21.28 -24.22
C VAL A 358 -15.84 21.70 -22.81
N ALA A 359 -16.74 22.26 -21.99
CA ALA A 359 -16.51 22.40 -20.55
C ALA A 359 -16.77 21.11 -19.75
N ALA A 360 -17.44 20.09 -20.30
CA ALA A 360 -17.49 18.77 -19.70
C ALA A 360 -16.13 18.06 -19.88
N ASN A 361 -15.37 18.46 -20.91
CA ASN A 361 -13.93 18.24 -21.06
C ASN A 361 -13.06 19.25 -20.27
N ALA A 362 -13.61 20.10 -19.38
CA ALA A 362 -12.89 21.26 -18.82
C ALA A 362 -11.74 20.95 -17.85
N ALA A 363 -11.82 19.91 -17.02
CA ALA A 363 -10.75 19.62 -16.07
C ALA A 363 -10.87 18.18 -15.55
N PRO A 364 -9.76 17.49 -15.22
CA PRO A 364 -9.82 16.16 -14.62
C PRO A 364 -10.71 16.10 -13.38
N ARG A 365 -11.73 15.24 -13.42
CA ARG A 365 -12.73 15.09 -12.36
C ARG A 365 -12.29 14.10 -11.29
N LYS A 366 -12.88 14.24 -10.10
CA LYS A 366 -12.71 13.31 -8.98
C LYS A 366 -13.08 11.89 -9.40
N ALA A 367 -12.19 10.94 -9.08
CA ALA A 367 -12.44 9.52 -9.33
C ALA A 367 -13.44 8.93 -8.31
N PRO A 368 -14.12 7.81 -8.65
CA PRO A 368 -14.98 7.09 -7.71
C PRO A 368 -14.27 6.61 -6.44
N TYR A 369 -12.94 6.43 -6.52
CA TYR A 369 -12.09 5.96 -5.45
C TYR A 369 -10.96 6.96 -5.20
N PRO A 370 -10.65 7.31 -3.94
CA PRO A 370 -9.65 8.33 -3.61
C PRO A 370 -8.26 8.13 -4.21
N ALA A 371 -7.77 6.89 -4.32
CA ALA A 371 -6.45 6.58 -4.89
C ALA A 371 -6.49 6.06 -6.34
N LEU A 372 -7.65 6.07 -6.99
CA LEU A 372 -7.77 5.64 -8.38
C LEU A 372 -7.28 6.74 -9.32
N VAL A 373 -6.29 6.41 -10.15
CA VAL A 373 -5.87 7.24 -11.27
C VAL A 373 -6.69 6.82 -12.48
N LEU A 374 -7.34 7.77 -13.16
CA LEU A 374 -8.11 7.48 -14.37
C LEU A 374 -7.30 7.77 -15.63
N ALA A 375 -7.50 6.97 -16.67
CA ALA A 375 -6.81 7.14 -17.96
C ALA A 375 -7.13 8.49 -18.63
N GLU A 376 -8.37 8.96 -18.50
CA GLU A 376 -8.82 10.25 -19.04
C GLU A 376 -8.13 11.47 -18.41
N TRP A 377 -7.50 11.33 -17.24
CA TRP A 377 -6.75 12.43 -16.63
C TRP A 377 -5.51 12.83 -17.42
N ALA A 378 -4.98 11.93 -18.25
CA ALA A 378 -3.87 12.21 -19.14
C ALA A 378 -4.30 12.85 -20.47
N ASP A 379 -5.59 13.12 -20.67
CA ASP A 379 -6.07 13.72 -21.91
C ASP A 379 -5.57 15.16 -22.06
N VAL A 380 -4.75 15.36 -23.09
CA VAL A 380 -4.14 16.64 -23.45
C VAL A 380 -5.05 17.48 -24.34
N GLY A 381 -6.13 16.90 -24.87
CA GLY A 381 -6.99 17.53 -25.85
C GLY A 381 -6.28 17.88 -27.17
N HIS A 382 -7.02 18.51 -28.08
CA HIS A 382 -6.54 18.84 -29.43
C HIS A 382 -5.42 19.91 -29.46
N ALA A 383 -5.34 20.75 -28.43
CA ALA A 383 -4.34 21.82 -28.32
C ALA A 383 -2.97 21.32 -27.82
N GLY A 384 -2.88 20.05 -27.41
CA GLY A 384 -1.65 19.42 -26.95
C GLY A 384 -1.26 19.77 -25.51
N PHE A 385 -0.26 19.05 -25.01
CA PHE A 385 0.14 19.08 -23.60
C PHE A 385 0.46 20.49 -23.06
N PRO A 386 1.28 21.33 -23.73
CA PRO A 386 1.66 22.64 -23.17
C PRO A 386 0.49 23.59 -22.97
N ALA A 387 -0.50 23.55 -23.89
CA ALA A 387 -1.69 24.39 -23.79
C ALA A 387 -2.57 23.93 -22.62
N ARG A 388 -2.82 22.62 -22.52
CA ARG A 388 -3.63 22.04 -21.44
C ARG A 388 -3.00 22.22 -20.07
N TYR A 389 -1.69 22.03 -19.96
CA TYR A 389 -0.96 22.25 -18.72
C TYR A 389 -1.06 23.72 -18.26
N ARG A 390 -0.85 24.68 -19.18
CA ARG A 390 -0.97 26.11 -18.87
C ARG A 390 -2.38 26.49 -18.45
N GLU A 391 -3.40 26.00 -19.14
CA GLU A 391 -4.81 26.23 -18.79
C GLU A 391 -5.12 25.80 -17.35
N LEU A 392 -4.75 24.57 -16.97
CA LEU A 392 -4.98 24.04 -15.64
C LEU A 392 -4.12 24.75 -14.58
N GLN A 393 -2.90 25.15 -14.94
CA GLN A 393 -2.01 25.92 -14.07
C GLN A 393 -2.56 27.33 -13.79
N ASP A 394 -3.05 28.03 -14.81
CA ASP A 394 -3.64 29.36 -14.68
C ASP A 394 -4.93 29.31 -13.84
N ALA A 395 -5.77 28.28 -14.05
CA ALA A 395 -6.96 28.05 -13.23
C ALA A 395 -6.61 27.78 -11.75
N ALA A 396 -5.61 26.93 -11.49
CA ALA A 396 -5.13 26.63 -10.15
C ALA A 396 -4.52 27.87 -9.47
N ALA A 397 -3.77 28.71 -10.20
CA ALA A 397 -3.20 29.95 -9.69
C ALA A 397 -4.30 30.97 -9.34
N ALA A 398 -5.31 31.13 -10.19
CA ALA A 398 -6.45 32.00 -9.94
C ALA A 398 -7.31 31.54 -8.74
N GLU A 399 -7.43 30.23 -8.52
CA GLU A 399 -8.05 29.67 -7.30
C GLU A 399 -7.19 29.93 -6.06
N ALA A 400 -5.88 29.71 -6.12
CA ALA A 400 -4.96 29.92 -5.01
C ALA A 400 -4.91 31.39 -4.55
N ALA A 401 -4.94 32.35 -5.50
CA ALA A 401 -4.99 33.78 -5.19
C ALA A 401 -6.26 34.15 -4.39
N ARG A 402 -7.42 33.61 -4.77
CA ARG A 402 -8.68 33.80 -4.03
C ARG A 402 -8.66 33.14 -2.65
N ALA A 403 -7.97 32.00 -2.51
CA ALA A 403 -7.83 31.30 -1.22
C ALA A 403 -6.98 32.07 -0.20
N ALA A 404 -6.06 32.94 -0.65
CA ALA A 404 -5.30 33.82 0.24
C ALA A 404 -6.19 34.83 0.99
N GLU A 405 -7.33 35.20 0.38
CA GLU A 405 -8.30 36.13 0.95
C GLU A 405 -9.40 35.41 1.76
N ALA A 406 -9.64 34.12 1.49
CA ALA A 406 -10.65 33.29 2.14
C ALA A 406 -10.15 31.85 2.40
N PRO A 407 -9.78 31.48 3.64
CA PRO A 407 -9.25 30.15 3.99
C PRO A 407 -10.17 28.94 3.73
N ARG A 408 -11.43 29.18 3.33
CA ARG A 408 -12.43 28.16 2.95
C ARG A 408 -12.71 28.13 1.44
N ALA A 409 -11.88 28.77 0.62
CA ALA A 409 -12.05 28.74 -0.82
C ALA A 409 -11.97 27.30 -1.37
N PRO A 410 -12.71 26.99 -2.46
CA PRO A 410 -12.62 25.70 -3.14
C PRO A 410 -11.18 25.33 -3.55
N VAL A 411 -10.95 24.03 -3.69
CA VAL A 411 -9.63 23.44 -4.04
C VAL A 411 -9.68 22.66 -5.35
N GLU A 412 -10.79 22.77 -6.08
CA GLU A 412 -11.10 21.92 -7.24
C GLU A 412 -10.16 22.16 -8.41
N ALA A 413 -9.76 23.41 -8.68
CA ALA A 413 -8.83 23.71 -9.77
C ALA A 413 -7.42 23.18 -9.48
N ARG A 414 -6.94 23.34 -8.23
CA ARG A 414 -5.67 22.77 -7.79
C ARG A 414 -5.68 21.23 -7.80
N LEU A 415 -6.77 20.61 -7.37
CA LEU A 415 -6.92 19.15 -7.46
C LEU A 415 -7.01 18.67 -8.91
N ALA A 416 -7.69 19.39 -9.80
CA ALA A 416 -7.73 19.06 -11.22
C ALA A 416 -6.35 19.12 -11.87
N LEU A 417 -5.53 20.12 -11.53
CA LEU A 417 -4.13 20.18 -11.95
C LEU A 417 -3.33 18.99 -11.41
N ALA A 418 -3.50 18.63 -10.13
CA ALA A 418 -2.81 17.48 -9.54
C ALA A 418 -3.21 16.15 -10.22
N ARG A 419 -4.51 15.95 -10.49
CA ARG A 419 -5.04 14.80 -11.23
C ARG A 419 -4.44 14.72 -12.65
N PHE A 420 -4.39 15.85 -13.38
CA PHE A 420 -3.76 15.91 -14.71
C PHE A 420 -2.29 15.51 -14.68
N LEU A 421 -1.54 16.08 -13.74
CA LEU A 421 -0.12 15.81 -13.56
C LEU A 421 0.13 14.33 -13.24
N ILE A 422 -0.62 13.76 -12.30
CA ILE A 422 -0.50 12.34 -11.93
C ILE A 422 -0.90 11.42 -13.09
N GLY A 423 -2.01 11.71 -13.77
CA GLY A 423 -2.46 10.97 -14.95
C GLY A 423 -1.43 11.01 -16.09
N SER A 424 -0.76 12.15 -16.27
CA SER A 424 0.29 12.36 -17.27
C SER A 424 1.66 11.81 -16.85
N SER A 425 1.74 11.01 -15.77
CA SER A 425 3.00 10.49 -15.21
C SER A 425 4.00 11.55 -14.69
N LEU A 426 3.53 12.78 -14.44
CA LEU A 426 4.28 13.88 -13.81
C LEU A 426 4.03 13.91 -12.30
N SER A 427 4.33 12.78 -11.67
CA SER A 427 4.03 12.57 -10.25
C SER A 427 4.87 13.44 -9.30
N TYR A 428 6.09 13.88 -9.68
CA TYR A 428 6.88 14.79 -8.86
C TYR A 428 6.18 16.15 -8.70
N GLU A 429 5.71 16.70 -9.81
CA GLU A 429 4.97 17.96 -9.88
C GLU A 429 3.62 17.83 -9.17
N GLY A 430 2.90 16.72 -9.41
CA GLY A 430 1.64 16.43 -8.74
C GLY A 430 1.77 16.38 -7.21
N ILE A 431 2.83 15.72 -6.70
CA ILE A 431 3.15 15.72 -5.26
C ILE A 431 3.43 17.15 -4.76
N GLY A 432 4.14 17.96 -5.55
CA GLY A 432 4.40 19.36 -5.24
C GLY A 432 3.10 20.16 -5.05
N VAL A 433 2.16 20.03 -5.98
CA VAL A 433 0.83 20.67 -5.90
C VAL A 433 0.06 20.22 -4.66
N LEU A 434 0.02 18.91 -4.38
CA LEU A 434 -0.69 18.35 -3.23
C LEU A 434 -0.06 18.76 -1.89
N ASN A 435 1.26 18.85 -1.82
CA ASN A 435 1.96 19.33 -0.62
C ASN A 435 1.74 20.81 -0.37
N ALA A 436 1.77 21.64 -1.42
CA ALA A 436 1.45 23.06 -1.32
C ALA A 436 0.00 23.28 -0.85
N LEU A 437 -0.93 22.46 -1.37
CA LEU A 437 -2.32 22.47 -0.95
C LEU A 437 -2.48 22.17 0.55
N VAL A 438 -1.82 21.13 1.06
CA VAL A 438 -1.85 20.78 2.50
C VAL A 438 -1.14 21.83 3.37
N ALA A 439 -0.03 22.41 2.89
CA ALA A 439 0.68 23.45 3.62
C ALA A 439 -0.17 24.71 3.81
N GLN A 440 -0.94 25.09 2.78
CA GLN A 440 -1.85 26.23 2.84
C GLN A 440 -3.12 25.92 3.65
N THR A 441 -3.61 24.68 3.60
CA THR A 441 -4.82 24.26 4.31
C THR A 441 -4.59 22.92 5.02
N PRO A 442 -4.07 22.93 6.27
CA PRO A 442 -3.71 21.70 6.99
C PRO A 442 -4.85 20.70 7.18
N ALA A 443 -6.11 21.15 7.23
CA ALA A 443 -7.27 20.28 7.32
C ALA A 443 -7.41 19.28 6.16
N LEU A 444 -6.89 19.63 4.96
CA LEU A 444 -6.89 18.76 3.78
C LEU A 444 -5.94 17.56 3.92
N GLN A 445 -5.09 17.53 4.95
CA GLN A 445 -4.32 16.34 5.27
C GLN A 445 -5.23 15.16 5.66
N GLY A 446 -6.47 15.41 6.13
CA GLY A 446 -7.46 14.38 6.40
C GLY A 446 -8.33 13.99 5.20
N GLU A 447 -8.28 14.75 4.09
CA GLU A 447 -9.13 14.50 2.93
C GLU A 447 -8.69 13.21 2.21
N PRO A 448 -9.60 12.22 2.02
CA PRO A 448 -9.25 10.94 1.42
C PRO A 448 -8.60 11.10 0.04
N GLU A 449 -9.13 11.95 -0.83
CA GLU A 449 -8.61 12.12 -2.19
C GLU A 449 -7.19 12.70 -2.20
N VAL A 450 -6.90 13.68 -1.35
CA VAL A 450 -5.56 14.28 -1.25
C VAL A 450 -4.54 13.23 -0.80
N ARG A 451 -4.90 12.43 0.22
CA ARG A 451 -4.07 11.32 0.71
C ARG A 451 -3.89 10.24 -0.36
N GLY A 452 -4.96 9.81 -1.00
CA GLY A 452 -4.97 8.77 -2.02
C GLY A 452 -4.10 9.13 -3.22
N LEU A 453 -4.29 10.33 -3.78
CA LEU A 453 -3.50 10.84 -4.91
C LEU A 453 -2.02 11.01 -4.54
N ARG A 454 -1.72 11.54 -3.35
CA ARG A 454 -0.33 11.73 -2.92
C ARG A 454 0.36 10.38 -2.69
N GLY A 455 -0.35 9.42 -2.08
CA GLY A 455 0.12 8.05 -1.90
C GLY A 455 0.39 7.35 -3.23
N ALA A 456 -0.55 7.41 -4.17
CA ALA A 456 -0.40 6.88 -5.53
C ALA A 456 0.79 7.51 -6.28
N ALA A 457 0.91 8.83 -6.26
CA ALA A 457 2.01 9.55 -6.91
C ALA A 457 3.37 9.22 -6.27
N ARG A 458 3.45 9.12 -4.94
CA ARG A 458 4.67 8.71 -4.22
C ARG A 458 5.07 7.27 -4.54
N ALA A 459 4.09 6.37 -4.64
CA ALA A 459 4.33 5.01 -5.09
C ALA A 459 4.85 5.01 -6.54
N ALA A 460 4.26 5.82 -7.43
CA ALA A 460 4.67 5.86 -8.84
C ALA A 460 6.15 6.23 -9.05
N ILE A 461 6.72 7.09 -8.18
CA ILE A 461 8.13 7.54 -8.26
C ILE A 461 9.07 6.81 -7.31
N GLY A 462 8.62 5.74 -6.67
CA GLY A 462 9.45 4.92 -5.80
C GLY A 462 9.72 5.43 -4.38
N ARG A 463 8.91 6.38 -3.89
CA ARG A 463 8.95 6.84 -2.50
C ARG A 463 8.07 5.96 -1.60
N TRP A 464 8.42 4.68 -1.53
CA TRP A 464 7.61 3.62 -0.92
C TRP A 464 7.18 3.90 0.52
N THR A 465 8.10 4.34 1.38
CA THR A 465 7.84 4.63 2.79
C THR A 465 6.85 5.79 2.96
N GLU A 466 6.96 6.83 2.13
CA GLU A 466 6.04 7.96 2.20
C GLU A 466 4.69 7.65 1.57
N ALA A 467 4.67 6.81 0.53
CA ALA A 467 3.44 6.31 -0.05
C ALA A 467 2.65 5.49 0.97
N GLU A 468 3.31 4.57 1.68
CA GLU A 468 2.69 3.77 2.74
C GLU A 468 2.08 4.65 3.84
N ALA A 469 2.79 5.69 4.29
CA ALA A 469 2.27 6.61 5.29
C ALA A 469 1.00 7.37 4.87
N ASP A 470 0.83 7.63 3.56
CA ASP A 470 -0.40 8.21 3.03
C ASP A 470 -1.51 7.18 2.86
N LEU A 471 -1.18 6.02 2.28
CA LEU A 471 -2.13 4.95 1.95
C LEU A 471 -2.64 4.22 3.20
N ALA A 472 -1.91 4.27 4.33
CA ALA A 472 -2.32 3.69 5.61
C ALA A 472 -3.32 4.57 6.39
N ALA A 473 -3.72 5.73 5.86
CA ALA A 473 -4.70 6.59 6.52
C ALA A 473 -6.05 5.88 6.69
N GLY A 474 -6.67 6.00 7.88
CA GLY A 474 -7.94 5.33 8.19
C GLY A 474 -9.08 5.68 7.22
N ALA A 475 -9.07 6.90 6.67
CA ALA A 475 -9.98 7.38 5.63
C ALA A 475 -9.93 6.57 4.33
N LEU A 476 -8.86 5.80 4.10
CA LEU A 476 -8.63 4.99 2.89
C LEU A 476 -8.75 3.48 3.15
N ALA A 477 -9.04 3.04 4.38
CA ALA A 477 -8.97 1.63 4.76
C ALA A 477 -9.91 0.71 3.95
N GLY A 478 -11.05 1.25 3.51
CA GLY A 478 -12.07 0.58 2.70
C GLY A 478 -11.98 0.86 1.19
N ASP A 479 -10.98 1.61 0.72
CA ASP A 479 -10.83 1.96 -0.70
C ASP A 479 -10.11 0.84 -1.49
N PRO A 480 -10.77 0.16 -2.45
CA PRO A 480 -10.12 -0.87 -3.26
C PRO A 480 -8.95 -0.33 -4.10
N ALA A 481 -8.98 0.91 -4.57
CA ALA A 481 -7.87 1.48 -5.35
C ALA A 481 -6.63 1.69 -4.47
N THR A 482 -6.82 2.12 -3.22
CA THR A 482 -5.75 2.19 -2.22
C THR A 482 -5.14 0.81 -1.98
N ARG A 483 -5.95 -0.26 -1.91
CA ARG A 483 -5.46 -1.63 -1.75
C ARG A 483 -4.56 -2.10 -2.91
N VAL A 484 -4.87 -1.72 -4.15
CA VAL A 484 -4.01 -2.01 -5.31
C VAL A 484 -2.64 -1.34 -5.15
N TRP A 485 -2.59 -0.06 -4.76
CA TRP A 485 -1.33 0.64 -4.52
C TRP A 485 -0.55 0.07 -3.33
N GLN A 486 -1.22 -0.28 -2.24
CA GLN A 486 -0.58 -0.96 -1.10
C GLN A 486 0.04 -2.30 -1.54
N GLY A 487 -0.67 -3.08 -2.36
CA GLY A 487 -0.14 -4.33 -2.93
C GLY A 487 1.09 -4.09 -3.80
N TYR A 488 1.08 -3.04 -4.61
CA TYR A 488 2.24 -2.64 -5.41
C TYR A 488 3.43 -2.24 -4.54
N VAL A 489 3.21 -1.38 -3.54
CA VAL A 489 4.26 -0.94 -2.59
C VAL A 489 4.83 -2.13 -1.81
N ALA A 490 3.98 -3.04 -1.33
CA ALA A 490 4.39 -4.25 -0.63
C ALA A 490 5.26 -5.16 -1.52
N ALA A 491 4.87 -5.36 -2.78
CA ALA A 491 5.67 -6.12 -3.75
C ALA A 491 7.04 -5.46 -4.01
N GLN A 492 7.11 -4.14 -4.15
CA GLN A 492 8.37 -3.42 -4.34
C GLN A 492 9.28 -3.50 -3.11
N ARG A 493 8.70 -3.73 -1.93
CA ARG A 493 9.41 -3.91 -0.65
C ARG A 493 9.65 -5.37 -0.30
N GLY A 494 9.36 -6.32 -1.19
CA GLY A 494 9.56 -7.74 -0.94
C GLY A 494 8.63 -8.36 0.13
N ASP A 495 7.57 -7.66 0.53
CA ASP A 495 6.51 -8.24 1.36
C ASP A 495 5.49 -8.93 0.47
N TRP A 496 5.84 -10.13 0.03
CA TRP A 496 5.06 -10.87 -0.96
C TRP A 496 3.70 -11.31 -0.42
N ALA A 497 3.61 -11.64 0.87
CA ALA A 497 2.36 -12.08 1.50
C ALA A 497 1.34 -10.94 1.61
N GLU A 498 1.77 -9.76 2.08
CA GLU A 498 0.89 -8.59 2.11
C GLU A 498 0.54 -8.13 0.69
N ALA A 499 1.48 -8.19 -0.26
CA ALA A 499 1.21 -7.87 -1.66
C ALA A 499 0.06 -8.71 -2.23
N ARG A 500 0.09 -10.03 -2.06
CA ARG A 500 -0.99 -10.94 -2.49
C ARG A 500 -2.33 -10.57 -1.85
N ARG A 501 -2.34 -10.32 -0.53
CA ARG A 501 -3.57 -9.96 0.21
C ARG A 501 -4.14 -8.62 -0.25
N ALA A 502 -3.30 -7.61 -0.42
CA ALA A 502 -3.72 -6.27 -0.82
C ALA A 502 -4.21 -6.24 -2.27
N PHE A 503 -3.53 -6.92 -3.21
CA PHE A 503 -4.04 -7.04 -4.58
C PHE A 503 -5.38 -7.79 -4.66
N ALA A 504 -5.57 -8.84 -3.86
CA ALA A 504 -6.86 -9.53 -3.78
C ALA A 504 -7.98 -8.61 -3.26
N ALA A 505 -7.70 -7.81 -2.22
CA ALA A 505 -8.66 -6.84 -1.68
C ALA A 505 -8.93 -5.68 -2.66
N GLY A 506 -7.99 -5.35 -3.54
CA GLY A 506 -8.11 -4.29 -4.55
C GLY A 506 -8.68 -4.74 -5.90
N ALA A 507 -8.99 -6.03 -6.08
CA ALA A 507 -9.46 -6.60 -7.34
C ALA A 507 -10.63 -5.83 -8.00
N PRO A 508 -11.65 -5.33 -7.27
CA PRO A 508 -12.75 -4.57 -7.89
C PRO A 508 -12.36 -3.26 -8.60
N ALA A 509 -11.17 -2.71 -8.31
CA ALA A 509 -10.70 -1.45 -8.88
C ALA A 509 -9.60 -1.62 -9.95
N ILE A 510 -8.96 -2.78 -10.06
CA ILE A 510 -7.75 -2.94 -10.89
C ILE A 510 -8.01 -2.63 -12.37
N ASP A 511 -9.15 -3.06 -12.91
CA ASP A 511 -9.55 -2.84 -14.31
C ASP A 511 -9.94 -1.39 -14.62
N LYS A 512 -9.99 -0.50 -13.61
CA LYS A 512 -10.30 0.92 -13.79
C LYS A 512 -9.05 1.78 -13.99
N PHE A 513 -7.87 1.26 -13.69
CA PHE A 513 -6.60 1.97 -13.87
C PHE A 513 -6.22 2.09 -15.36
N PRO A 514 -5.25 2.95 -15.72
CA PRO A 514 -4.63 2.97 -17.04
C PRO A 514 -3.94 1.63 -17.39
N GLN A 515 -3.86 1.31 -18.68
CA GLN A 515 -3.32 0.01 -19.16
C GLN A 515 -1.87 -0.25 -18.75
N ASP A 516 -1.02 0.79 -18.74
CA ASP A 516 0.36 0.72 -18.27
C ASP A 516 0.41 0.36 -16.77
N TRP A 517 -0.44 0.99 -15.95
CA TRP A 517 -0.56 0.65 -14.54
C TRP A 517 -1.13 -0.75 -14.30
N ARG A 518 -2.13 -1.19 -15.07
CA ARG A 518 -2.63 -2.57 -15.00
C ARG A 518 -1.54 -3.58 -15.28
N ALA A 519 -0.69 -3.34 -16.28
CA ALA A 519 0.45 -4.22 -16.58
C ALA A 519 1.48 -4.24 -15.45
N ARG A 520 1.81 -3.07 -14.88
CA ARG A 520 2.74 -2.97 -13.73
C ARG A 520 2.20 -3.66 -12.49
N PHE A 521 0.92 -3.46 -12.15
CA PHE A 521 0.25 -4.14 -11.04
C PHE A 521 0.18 -5.64 -11.28
N GLY A 522 -0.18 -6.08 -12.50
CA GLY A 522 -0.21 -7.48 -12.88
C GLY A 522 1.17 -8.15 -12.76
N ALA A 523 2.23 -7.51 -13.23
CA ALA A 523 3.59 -8.01 -13.12
C ALA A 523 4.09 -8.05 -11.66
N ALA A 524 3.78 -7.03 -10.84
CA ALA A 524 4.12 -7.01 -9.42
C ALA A 524 3.35 -8.08 -8.63
N HIS A 525 2.06 -8.27 -8.93
CA HIS A 525 1.24 -9.31 -8.33
C HIS A 525 1.73 -10.70 -8.76
N ALA A 526 2.10 -10.88 -10.03
CA ALA A 526 2.69 -12.12 -10.51
C ALA A 526 4.01 -12.42 -9.81
N LEU A 527 4.87 -11.42 -9.61
CA LEU A 527 6.12 -11.60 -8.85
C LEU A 527 5.83 -12.06 -7.43
N ALA A 528 4.90 -11.41 -6.72
CA ALA A 528 4.50 -11.86 -5.40
C ALA A 528 3.94 -13.30 -5.40
N ALA A 529 3.25 -13.71 -6.47
CA ALA A 529 2.77 -15.08 -6.63
C ALA A 529 3.91 -16.08 -6.86
N VAL A 530 4.91 -15.71 -7.66
CA VAL A 530 6.13 -16.49 -7.87
C VAL A 530 6.88 -16.72 -6.55
N GLU A 531 7.11 -15.65 -5.78
CA GLU A 531 7.86 -15.73 -4.51
C GLU A 531 7.09 -16.45 -3.39
N THR A 532 5.77 -16.51 -3.48
CA THR A 532 4.92 -17.29 -2.55
C THR A 532 4.68 -18.73 -3.01
N GLY A 533 5.28 -19.14 -4.12
CA GLY A 533 5.20 -20.51 -4.65
C GLY A 533 3.96 -20.83 -5.49
N ASP A 534 3.11 -19.84 -5.78
CA ASP A 534 1.90 -20.01 -6.58
C ASP A 534 2.15 -19.71 -8.07
N LEU A 535 2.84 -20.65 -8.72
CA LEU A 535 3.22 -20.52 -10.14
C LEU A 535 2.00 -20.52 -11.08
N ALA A 536 0.89 -21.14 -10.67
CA ALA A 536 -0.34 -21.17 -11.46
C ALA A 536 -0.98 -19.77 -11.52
N ALA A 537 -1.13 -19.10 -10.37
CA ALA A 537 -1.62 -17.72 -10.34
C ALA A 537 -0.65 -16.77 -11.05
N ALA A 538 0.66 -16.94 -10.87
CA ALA A 538 1.66 -16.12 -11.54
C ALA A 538 1.51 -16.13 -13.07
N ARG A 539 1.24 -17.31 -13.66
CA ARG A 539 1.02 -17.46 -15.10
C ARG A 539 -0.19 -16.64 -15.59
N VAL A 540 -1.32 -16.78 -14.90
CA VAL A 540 -2.56 -16.05 -15.25
C VAL A 540 -2.36 -14.54 -15.11
N LEU A 541 -1.68 -14.10 -14.05
CA LEU A 541 -1.39 -12.69 -13.80
C LEU A 541 -0.45 -12.09 -14.86
N LEU A 542 0.53 -12.86 -15.33
CA LEU A 542 1.42 -12.45 -16.43
C LEU A 542 0.67 -12.38 -17.76
N GLU A 543 -0.20 -13.35 -18.06
CA GLU A 543 -1.06 -13.31 -19.24
C GLU A 543 -1.95 -12.06 -19.23
N TYR A 544 -2.57 -11.76 -18.08
CA TYR A 544 -3.32 -10.52 -17.88
C TYR A 544 -2.45 -9.28 -18.11
N ALA A 545 -1.24 -9.22 -17.53
CA ALA A 545 -0.33 -8.09 -17.68
C ALA A 545 0.09 -7.87 -19.15
N PHE A 546 0.38 -8.95 -19.89
CA PHE A 546 0.75 -8.87 -21.30
C PHE A 546 -0.43 -8.49 -22.20
N SER A 547 -1.66 -8.86 -21.84
CA SER A 547 -2.86 -8.48 -22.60
C SER A 547 -3.15 -6.97 -22.59
N GLN A 548 -2.57 -6.21 -21.66
CA GLN A 548 -2.80 -4.76 -21.55
C GLN A 548 -2.07 -3.94 -22.63
N ASN A 549 -1.19 -4.55 -23.43
CA ASN A 549 -0.40 -3.87 -24.47
C ASN A 549 0.39 -2.64 -23.96
N ALA A 550 0.95 -2.74 -22.76
CA ALA A 550 1.75 -1.69 -22.15
C ALA A 550 3.05 -1.39 -22.94
N PRO A 551 3.72 -0.25 -22.68
CA PRO A 551 5.00 0.09 -23.31
C PRO A 551 6.06 -1.00 -23.18
N ALA A 552 7.02 -1.01 -24.10
CA ALA A 552 8.06 -2.06 -24.17
C ALA A 552 8.82 -2.26 -22.85
N THR A 553 9.07 -1.18 -22.10
CA THR A 553 9.70 -1.22 -20.76
C THR A 553 8.91 -2.09 -19.78
N ASP A 554 7.60 -1.88 -19.69
CA ASP A 554 6.72 -2.60 -18.76
C ASP A 554 6.56 -4.07 -19.18
N GLN A 555 6.52 -4.34 -20.50
CA GLN A 555 6.54 -5.72 -21.00
C GLN A 555 7.85 -6.45 -20.66
N LEU A 556 8.99 -5.77 -20.74
CA LEU A 556 10.28 -6.37 -20.37
C LEU A 556 10.36 -6.67 -18.86
N ALA A 557 9.79 -5.81 -18.02
CA ALA A 557 9.66 -6.09 -16.58
C ALA A 557 8.78 -7.33 -16.33
N GLY A 558 7.64 -7.46 -17.02
CA GLY A 558 6.81 -8.67 -16.97
C GLY A 558 7.57 -9.92 -17.46
N ARG A 559 8.39 -9.81 -18.51
CA ARG A 559 9.22 -10.92 -19.00
C ARG A 559 10.32 -11.34 -18.00
N LEU A 560 10.85 -10.40 -17.21
CA LEU A 560 11.78 -10.74 -16.13
C LEU A 560 11.10 -11.63 -15.07
N VAL A 561 9.87 -11.28 -14.69
CA VAL A 561 9.06 -12.09 -13.76
C VAL A 561 8.71 -13.44 -14.38
N GLN A 562 8.37 -13.48 -15.67
CA GLN A 562 8.13 -14.72 -16.40
C GLN A 562 9.35 -15.65 -16.41
N ALA A 563 10.55 -15.09 -16.61
CA ALA A 563 11.79 -15.88 -16.54
C ALA A 563 11.99 -16.48 -15.15
N ARG A 564 11.71 -15.71 -14.08
CA ARG A 564 11.80 -16.20 -12.70
C ARG A 564 10.78 -17.31 -12.40
N MET A 565 9.56 -17.16 -12.91
CA MET A 565 8.53 -18.19 -12.82
C MET A 565 9.00 -19.51 -13.48
N PHE A 566 9.61 -19.44 -14.66
CA PHE A 566 10.15 -20.63 -15.33
C PHE A 566 11.37 -21.22 -14.61
N GLU A 567 12.23 -20.38 -14.02
CA GLU A 567 13.36 -20.85 -13.20
C GLU A 567 12.87 -21.67 -12.00
N LEU A 568 11.93 -21.14 -11.23
CA LEU A 568 11.36 -21.83 -10.07
C LEU A 568 10.47 -23.03 -10.46
N GLY A 569 9.87 -23.00 -11.65
CA GLY A 569 9.14 -24.13 -12.22
C GLY A 569 10.02 -25.25 -12.78
N GLY A 570 11.36 -25.13 -12.72
CA GLY A 570 12.30 -26.12 -13.24
C GLY A 570 12.52 -26.06 -14.77
N GLU A 571 11.87 -25.13 -15.47
CA GLU A 571 12.00 -24.91 -16.92
C GLU A 571 13.23 -24.04 -17.26
N SER A 572 14.41 -24.39 -16.72
CA SER A 572 15.61 -23.54 -16.76
C SER A 572 16.05 -23.14 -18.18
N ALA A 573 15.72 -23.92 -19.22
CA ALA A 573 16.10 -23.60 -20.60
C ALA A 573 15.30 -22.44 -21.15
N ARG A 574 13.99 -22.41 -20.86
CA ARG A 574 13.10 -21.32 -21.25
C ARG A 574 13.42 -20.07 -20.45
N ALA A 575 13.64 -20.21 -19.14
CA ALA A 575 14.08 -19.12 -18.27
C ALA A 575 15.35 -18.45 -18.82
N LEU A 576 16.38 -19.25 -19.14
CA LEU A 576 17.64 -18.74 -19.67
C LEU A 576 17.47 -17.97 -21.00
N ASN A 577 16.64 -18.48 -21.91
CA ASN A 577 16.38 -17.80 -23.19
C ASN A 577 15.70 -16.44 -22.99
N ILE A 578 14.74 -16.35 -22.07
CA ILE A 578 14.05 -15.10 -21.75
C ILE A 578 15.03 -14.13 -21.06
N TYR A 579 15.80 -14.60 -20.06
CA TYR A 579 16.80 -13.77 -19.40
C TYR A 579 17.84 -13.23 -20.40
N LYS A 580 18.35 -14.04 -21.32
CA LYS A 580 19.28 -13.59 -22.38
C LYS A 580 18.66 -12.53 -23.29
N ALA A 581 17.38 -12.64 -23.62
CA ALA A 581 16.69 -11.63 -24.42
C ALA A 581 16.53 -10.32 -23.65
N VAL A 582 16.09 -10.38 -22.39
CA VAL A 582 15.88 -9.20 -21.52
C VAL A 582 17.20 -8.52 -21.16
N ALA A 583 18.29 -9.28 -20.98
CA ALA A 583 19.62 -8.78 -20.66
C ALA A 583 20.24 -7.86 -21.73
N ARG A 584 19.71 -7.88 -22.96
CA ARG A 584 20.15 -7.02 -24.08
C ARG A 584 19.49 -5.64 -24.09
N ALA A 585 18.48 -5.42 -23.25
CA ALA A 585 17.79 -4.14 -23.19
C ALA A 585 18.75 -3.01 -22.74
N PRO A 586 18.63 -1.78 -23.28
CA PRO A 586 19.46 -0.63 -22.89
C PRO A 586 19.02 -0.02 -21.54
N LEU A 587 18.32 -0.79 -20.70
CA LEU A 587 17.72 -0.35 -19.44
C LEU A 587 18.33 -1.13 -18.29
N ASP A 588 19.26 -0.54 -17.55
CA ASP A 588 20.06 -1.26 -16.56
C ASP A 588 19.25 -1.85 -15.40
N GLY A 589 18.14 -1.20 -15.00
CA GLY A 589 17.24 -1.72 -13.96
C GLY A 589 16.49 -2.99 -14.35
N ILE A 590 16.42 -3.29 -15.66
CA ILE A 590 15.81 -4.51 -16.19
C ILE A 590 16.88 -5.50 -16.65
N ALA A 591 17.94 -5.00 -17.30
CA ALA A 591 19.00 -5.82 -17.85
C ALA A 591 19.89 -6.45 -16.76
N THR A 592 20.16 -5.75 -15.66
CA THR A 592 21.02 -6.26 -14.58
C THR A 592 20.46 -7.49 -13.86
N PRO A 593 19.19 -7.50 -13.38
CA PRO A 593 18.62 -8.70 -12.78
C PRO A 593 18.53 -9.85 -13.79
N ALA A 594 18.28 -9.56 -15.08
CA ALA A 594 18.31 -10.57 -16.12
C ALA A 594 19.71 -11.17 -16.32
N LYS A 595 20.77 -10.35 -16.34
CA LYS A 595 22.17 -10.81 -16.41
C LYS A 595 22.56 -11.65 -15.20
N LEU A 596 22.12 -11.28 -14.00
CA LEU A 596 22.30 -12.09 -12.80
C LEU A 596 21.63 -13.47 -12.97
N GLY A 597 20.40 -13.51 -13.47
CA GLY A 597 19.71 -14.77 -13.79
C GLY A 597 20.46 -15.64 -14.81
N VAL A 598 21.00 -15.03 -15.88
CA VAL A 598 21.86 -15.73 -16.85
C VAL A 598 23.06 -16.37 -16.17
N VAL A 599 23.83 -15.60 -15.38
CA VAL A 599 25.03 -16.09 -14.68
C VAL A 599 24.68 -17.26 -13.76
N ARG A 600 23.61 -17.14 -12.96
CA ARG A 600 23.17 -18.19 -12.03
C ARG A 600 22.79 -19.48 -12.75
N LEU A 601 21.99 -19.37 -13.83
CA LEU A 601 21.54 -20.54 -14.58
C LEU A 601 22.66 -21.19 -15.39
N GLU A 602 23.57 -20.43 -15.99
CA GLU A 602 24.72 -20.99 -16.72
C GLU A 602 25.71 -21.68 -15.79
N MET A 603 25.90 -21.14 -14.58
CA MET A 603 26.70 -21.76 -13.54
C MET A 603 26.07 -23.06 -13.03
N ALA A 604 24.75 -23.06 -12.76
CA ALA A 604 24.03 -24.26 -12.33
C ALA A 604 24.08 -25.40 -13.38
N ARG A 605 24.22 -25.05 -14.65
CA ARG A 605 24.38 -25.99 -15.78
C ARG A 605 25.83 -26.41 -16.04
N GLY A 606 26.80 -25.86 -15.32
CA GLY A 606 28.22 -26.08 -15.57
C GLY A 606 28.76 -25.46 -16.87
N ALA A 607 27.97 -24.62 -17.55
CA ALA A 607 28.39 -23.92 -18.76
C ALA A 607 29.31 -22.73 -18.43
N LEU A 608 29.18 -22.17 -17.23
CA LEU A 608 30.00 -21.07 -16.72
C LEU A 608 30.75 -21.53 -15.47
N LYS A 609 32.08 -21.38 -15.47
CA LYS A 609 32.91 -21.73 -14.32
C LYS A 609 32.80 -20.67 -13.20
N PRO A 610 33.03 -21.02 -11.91
CA PRO A 610 32.91 -20.08 -10.79
C PRO A 610 33.78 -18.82 -10.89
N ASP A 611 34.98 -18.92 -11.45
CA ASP A 611 35.91 -17.81 -11.70
C ASP A 611 35.37 -16.83 -12.75
N GLN A 612 34.85 -17.37 -13.86
CA GLN A 612 34.23 -16.58 -14.92
C GLN A 612 32.93 -15.93 -14.45
N ALA A 613 32.14 -16.63 -13.62
CA ALA A 613 30.94 -16.09 -13.00
C ALA A 613 31.27 -14.93 -12.05
N ALA A 614 32.30 -15.08 -11.21
CA ALA A 614 32.77 -14.02 -10.32
C ALA A 614 33.17 -12.76 -11.10
N ALA A 615 33.95 -12.90 -12.18
CA ALA A 615 34.34 -11.77 -13.03
C ALA A 615 33.14 -11.03 -13.66
N GLN A 616 32.10 -11.75 -14.08
CA GLN A 616 30.87 -11.12 -14.59
C GLN A 616 30.09 -10.40 -13.48
N LEU A 617 29.97 -11.01 -12.30
CA LEU A 617 29.28 -10.41 -11.16
C LEU A 617 30.00 -9.20 -10.58
N GLU A 618 31.33 -9.16 -10.63
CA GLU A 618 32.11 -7.97 -10.28
C GLU A 618 31.74 -6.77 -11.16
N GLN A 619 31.56 -6.98 -12.46
CA GLN A 619 31.10 -5.92 -13.37
C GLN A 619 29.67 -5.46 -13.04
N LEU A 620 28.77 -6.42 -12.78
CA LEU A 620 27.38 -6.12 -12.41
C LEU A 620 27.29 -5.36 -11.09
N LYS A 621 28.16 -5.70 -10.11
CA LYS A 621 28.27 -5.00 -8.84
C LYS A 621 28.38 -3.50 -9.11
N TRP A 622 29.32 -3.04 -9.94
CA TRP A 622 29.49 -1.60 -10.20
C TRP A 622 28.40 -0.97 -11.08
N ARG A 623 27.66 -1.78 -11.85
CA ARG A 623 26.68 -1.28 -12.82
C ARG A 623 25.33 -0.90 -12.19
N TRP A 624 24.96 -1.52 -11.07
CA TRP A 624 23.67 -1.29 -10.42
C TRP A 624 23.79 -1.27 -8.90
N ARG A 625 23.05 -0.38 -8.23
CA ARG A 625 23.17 -0.09 -6.80
C ARG A 625 21.81 0.24 -6.18
N GLY A 626 21.63 -0.16 -4.92
CA GLY A 626 20.62 0.38 -4.00
C GLY A 626 19.37 -0.47 -3.76
N ASP A 627 19.29 -1.68 -4.33
CA ASP A 627 18.09 -2.52 -4.26
C ASP A 627 18.39 -4.01 -3.99
N ALA A 628 17.35 -4.83 -4.02
CA ALA A 628 17.44 -6.27 -3.83
C ALA A 628 18.32 -6.97 -4.89
N THR A 629 18.45 -6.40 -6.10
CA THR A 629 19.33 -6.93 -7.15
C THR A 629 20.78 -6.77 -6.76
N GLU A 630 21.19 -5.60 -6.25
CA GLU A 630 22.55 -5.40 -5.73
C GLU A 630 22.85 -6.42 -4.62
N LEU A 631 21.93 -6.58 -3.67
CA LEU A 631 22.08 -7.54 -2.58
C LEU A 631 22.27 -8.97 -3.12
N ALA A 632 21.46 -9.39 -4.09
CA ALA A 632 21.57 -10.71 -4.70
C ALA A 632 22.91 -10.90 -5.44
N VAL A 633 23.41 -9.88 -6.15
CA VAL A 633 24.75 -9.89 -6.77
C VAL A 633 25.84 -10.05 -5.70
N ILE A 634 25.79 -9.25 -4.62
CA ILE A 634 26.79 -9.28 -3.54
C ILE A 634 26.81 -10.63 -2.84
N ARG A 635 25.64 -11.20 -2.49
CA ARG A 635 25.53 -12.51 -1.86
C ARG A 635 26.08 -13.62 -2.76
N THR A 636 25.70 -13.60 -4.04
CA THR A 636 26.19 -14.60 -5.01
C THR A 636 27.71 -14.50 -5.19
N LEU A 637 28.24 -13.28 -5.34
CA LEU A 637 29.67 -13.05 -5.51
C LEU A 637 30.46 -13.43 -4.24
N GLY A 638 29.98 -13.06 -3.06
CA GLY A 638 30.58 -13.44 -1.78
C GLY A 638 30.62 -14.95 -1.60
N GLY A 639 29.53 -15.66 -1.91
CA GLY A 639 29.50 -17.12 -1.91
C GLY A 639 30.49 -17.75 -2.87
N LEU A 640 30.67 -17.19 -4.08
CA LEU A 640 31.66 -17.68 -5.03
C LEU A 640 33.10 -17.51 -4.53
N TYR A 641 33.42 -16.37 -3.93
CA TYR A 641 34.72 -16.16 -3.33
C TYR A 641 34.99 -17.13 -2.17
N LEU A 642 33.99 -17.41 -1.31
CA LEU A 642 34.13 -18.42 -0.26
C LEU A 642 34.40 -19.82 -0.84
N GLN A 643 33.69 -20.22 -1.89
CA GLN A 643 33.91 -21.51 -2.55
C GLN A 643 35.28 -21.64 -3.19
N GLN A 644 35.89 -20.52 -3.62
CA GLN A 644 37.21 -20.46 -4.23
C GLN A 644 38.34 -20.31 -3.19
N GLY A 645 38.04 -20.18 -1.90
CA GLY A 645 39.03 -19.92 -0.85
C GLY A 645 39.53 -18.47 -0.80
N LEU A 646 38.88 -17.56 -1.52
CA LEU A 646 39.18 -16.13 -1.57
C LEU A 646 38.48 -15.40 -0.40
N TYR A 647 38.87 -15.74 0.83
CA TYR A 647 38.14 -15.31 2.04
C TYR A 647 38.15 -13.79 2.25
N ARG A 648 39.25 -13.12 1.90
CA ARG A 648 39.37 -11.66 2.04
C ARG A 648 38.40 -10.94 1.11
N GLU A 649 38.33 -11.38 -0.13
CA GLU A 649 37.44 -10.85 -1.18
C GLU A 649 35.98 -11.12 -0.83
N ALA A 650 35.69 -12.32 -0.30
CA ALA A 650 34.37 -12.70 0.20
C ALA A 650 33.88 -11.77 1.30
N LEU A 651 34.64 -11.66 2.40
CA LEU A 651 34.27 -10.83 3.55
C LEU A 651 34.23 -9.35 3.17
N THR A 652 35.15 -8.87 2.33
CA THR A 652 35.14 -7.48 1.82
C THR A 652 33.89 -7.21 0.99
N THR A 653 33.49 -8.15 0.14
CA THR A 653 32.30 -8.00 -0.71
C THR A 653 31.02 -8.00 0.10
N LEU A 654 30.88 -8.93 1.03
CA LEU A 654 29.72 -9.03 1.92
C LEU A 654 29.61 -7.81 2.85
N ARG A 655 30.73 -7.31 3.40
CA ARG A 655 30.78 -6.09 4.23
C ARG A 655 30.48 -4.82 3.41
N GLY A 656 30.95 -4.78 2.16
CA GLY A 656 30.85 -3.60 1.27
C GLY A 656 29.41 -3.18 0.93
N ALA A 657 28.41 -4.00 1.26
CA ALA A 657 27.00 -3.71 1.11
C ALA A 657 26.52 -2.49 1.94
N GLY A 658 27.24 -2.12 3.01
CA GLY A 658 27.00 -0.92 3.80
C GLY A 658 25.64 -0.89 4.53
N LYS A 659 25.39 0.22 5.24
CA LYS A 659 24.18 0.40 6.07
C LYS A 659 22.87 0.42 5.27
N ARG A 660 22.93 0.77 3.97
CA ARG A 660 21.72 0.92 3.13
C ARG A 660 21.10 -0.44 2.79
N ILE A 661 21.92 -1.45 2.55
CA ILE A 661 21.47 -2.82 2.27
C ILE A 661 20.98 -3.53 3.53
N ALA A 662 21.51 -3.18 4.71
CA ALA A 662 21.02 -3.73 5.98
C ALA A 662 19.52 -3.44 6.23
N ASN A 663 18.99 -2.37 5.64
CA ASN A 663 17.57 -2.00 5.73
C ASN A 663 16.70 -2.60 4.62
N LEU A 664 17.28 -3.33 3.66
CA LEU A 664 16.52 -4.02 2.62
C LEU A 664 16.05 -5.39 3.14
N PRO A 665 14.93 -5.92 2.62
CA PRO A 665 14.57 -7.33 2.79
C PRO A 665 15.74 -8.22 2.32
N GLY A 666 16.18 -9.17 3.14
CA GLY A 666 17.39 -9.95 2.86
C GLY A 666 18.68 -9.38 3.49
N GLY A 667 18.64 -8.17 4.06
CA GLY A 667 19.81 -7.51 4.65
C GLY A 667 20.25 -8.13 5.99
N VAL A 668 19.31 -8.69 6.75
CA VAL A 668 19.61 -9.44 7.99
C VAL A 668 20.33 -10.74 7.65
N GLU A 669 19.87 -11.42 6.61
CA GLU A 669 20.45 -12.64 6.07
C GLU A 669 21.86 -12.39 5.56
N LEU A 670 22.13 -11.23 4.92
CA LEU A 670 23.49 -10.86 4.53
C LEU A 670 24.43 -10.73 5.74
N ASN A 671 23.98 -10.07 6.82
CA ASN A 671 24.77 -9.97 8.03
C ASN A 671 24.98 -11.34 8.68
N ALA A 672 23.96 -12.20 8.66
CA ALA A 672 24.06 -13.58 9.13
C ALA A 672 25.06 -14.39 8.27
N ASP A 673 25.02 -14.25 6.95
CA ASP A 673 25.97 -14.88 6.01
C ASP A 673 27.40 -14.41 6.30
N LEU A 674 27.59 -13.10 6.52
CA LEU A 674 28.89 -12.51 6.85
C LEU A 674 29.43 -13.04 8.20
N SER A 675 28.59 -13.05 9.25
CA SER A 675 28.95 -13.60 10.55
C SER A 675 29.22 -15.10 10.48
N ALA A 676 28.41 -15.87 9.76
CA ALA A 676 28.59 -17.31 9.57
C ALA A 676 29.89 -17.61 8.82
N ALA A 677 30.21 -16.87 7.76
CA ALA A 677 31.46 -17.01 7.04
C ALA A 677 32.68 -16.71 7.93
N PHE A 678 32.63 -15.66 8.73
CA PHE A 678 33.70 -15.32 9.67
C PHE A 678 33.88 -16.40 10.77
N ARG A 679 32.76 -16.93 11.29
CA ARG A 679 32.78 -18.03 12.27
C ARG A 679 33.33 -19.31 11.66
N ALA A 680 32.88 -19.71 10.47
CA ALA A 680 33.41 -20.87 9.77
C ALA A 680 34.92 -20.77 9.54
N LEU A 681 35.40 -19.55 9.26
CA LEU A 681 36.81 -19.30 9.06
C LEU A 681 37.62 -19.49 10.36
N PHE A 682 37.24 -18.84 11.46
CA PHE A 682 38.08 -18.82 12.67
C PHE A 682 37.69 -19.81 13.78
N LEU A 683 36.51 -20.43 13.71
CA LEU A 683 36.02 -21.45 14.65
C LEU A 683 35.87 -22.85 14.02
N ASP A 684 35.59 -22.97 12.72
CA ASP A 684 35.41 -24.29 12.08
C ASP A 684 36.64 -24.75 11.29
N GLY A 685 37.76 -24.04 11.41
CA GLY A 685 39.05 -24.41 10.82
C GLY A 685 39.24 -23.97 9.37
N GLY A 686 38.36 -23.14 8.80
CA GLY A 686 38.56 -22.60 7.45
C GLY A 686 39.86 -21.78 7.31
N ALA A 687 40.28 -21.13 8.40
CA ALA A 687 41.52 -20.38 8.47
C ALA A 687 42.74 -21.30 8.44
N ASP A 688 42.63 -22.58 8.79
CA ASP A 688 43.78 -23.49 8.97
C ASP A 688 44.60 -23.66 7.68
N GLY A 689 43.99 -23.47 6.51
CA GLY A 689 44.68 -23.44 5.22
C GLY A 689 45.42 -22.15 4.88
N LEU A 690 45.22 -21.06 5.63
CA LEU A 690 45.87 -19.75 5.39
C LEU A 690 47.27 -19.67 6.00
N GLN A 691 48.10 -18.72 5.58
CA GLN A 691 49.31 -18.41 6.37
C GLN A 691 48.90 -17.68 7.68
N PRO A 692 49.55 -17.92 8.83
CA PRO A 692 49.15 -17.29 10.10
C PRO A 692 49.12 -15.76 10.07
N ILE A 693 50.06 -15.12 9.37
CA ILE A 693 50.08 -13.66 9.19
C ILE A 693 48.87 -13.20 8.37
N GLN A 694 48.49 -13.95 7.33
CA GLN A 694 47.29 -13.63 6.53
C GLN A 694 46.02 -13.78 7.35
N ALA A 695 45.93 -14.84 8.16
CA ALA A 695 44.80 -15.05 9.08
C ALA A 695 44.71 -13.92 10.13
N LEU A 696 45.84 -13.46 10.66
CA LEU A 696 45.90 -12.33 11.59
C LEU A 696 45.43 -11.02 10.94
N GLY A 697 45.97 -10.69 9.77
CA GLY A 697 45.55 -9.50 9.02
C GLY A 697 44.04 -9.56 8.74
N LEU A 698 43.55 -10.71 8.28
CA LEU A 698 42.14 -10.91 8.00
C LEU A 698 41.27 -10.80 9.26
N PHE A 699 41.73 -11.30 10.41
CA PHE A 699 41.01 -11.14 11.66
C PHE A 699 40.90 -9.66 12.06
N TYR A 700 42.00 -8.91 11.98
CA TYR A 700 42.00 -7.48 12.32
C TYR A 700 41.13 -6.64 11.39
N ASP A 701 41.14 -6.96 10.10
CA ASP A 701 40.32 -6.28 9.09
C ASP A 701 38.82 -6.41 9.36
N PHE A 702 38.40 -7.47 10.05
CA PHE A 702 37.00 -7.82 10.30
C PHE A 702 36.71 -8.09 11.79
N ARG A 703 37.51 -7.51 12.70
CA ARG A 703 37.42 -7.75 14.15
C ARG A 703 36.05 -7.40 14.72
N GLU A 704 35.33 -6.49 14.08
CA GLU A 704 33.96 -6.09 14.40
C GLU A 704 32.94 -7.25 14.31
N LEU A 705 33.27 -8.31 13.55
CA LEU A 705 32.44 -9.50 13.40
C LEU A 705 32.65 -10.54 14.50
N THR A 706 33.59 -10.30 15.41
CA THR A 706 33.88 -11.23 16.51
C THR A 706 32.66 -11.35 17.44
N PRO A 707 32.10 -12.55 17.64
CA PRO A 707 30.97 -12.73 18.54
C PRO A 707 31.26 -12.26 19.97
N VAL A 708 30.24 -11.75 20.65
CA VAL A 708 30.33 -11.42 22.08
C VAL A 708 30.25 -12.71 22.90
N GLY A 709 31.06 -12.82 23.96
CA GLY A 709 31.08 -13.98 24.85
C GLY A 709 32.03 -15.10 24.41
N ALA A 710 31.72 -16.32 24.89
CA ALA A 710 32.63 -17.48 24.88
C ALA A 710 33.13 -17.90 23.49
N GLU A 711 32.32 -17.72 22.45
CA GLU A 711 32.68 -18.12 21.08
C GLU A 711 33.71 -17.18 20.46
N GLY A 712 33.49 -15.87 20.54
CA GLY A 712 34.50 -14.90 20.10
C GLY A 712 35.76 -14.97 20.95
N ASP A 713 35.60 -15.31 22.23
CA ASP A 713 36.72 -15.58 23.11
C ASP A 713 37.55 -16.79 22.66
N GLU A 714 36.90 -17.88 22.24
CA GLU A 714 37.58 -19.05 21.69
C GLU A 714 38.25 -18.76 20.34
N MET A 715 37.61 -17.92 19.52
CA MET A 715 38.14 -17.48 18.24
C MET A 715 39.50 -16.78 18.39
N VAL A 716 39.58 -15.81 19.32
CA VAL A 716 40.82 -15.09 19.64
C VAL A 716 41.89 -16.04 20.16
N ARG A 717 41.53 -16.99 21.04
CA ARG A 717 42.48 -17.98 21.57
C ARG A 717 43.04 -18.90 20.48
N ARG A 718 42.20 -19.36 19.54
CA ARG A 718 42.66 -20.18 18.40
C ARG A 718 43.65 -19.42 17.53
N LEU A 719 43.35 -18.17 17.23
CA LEU A 719 44.26 -17.31 16.48
C LEU A 719 45.59 -17.12 17.23
N ALA A 720 45.56 -16.79 18.52
CA ALA A 720 46.77 -16.61 19.34
C ALA A 720 47.64 -17.88 19.37
N ARG A 721 47.05 -19.05 19.59
CA ARG A 721 47.79 -20.33 19.61
C ARG A 721 48.47 -20.63 18.27
N ARG A 722 47.80 -20.31 17.17
CA ARG A 722 48.38 -20.49 15.83
C ARG A 722 49.56 -19.57 15.55
N LEU A 723 49.52 -18.35 16.08
CA LEU A 723 50.64 -17.42 15.98
C LEU A 723 51.84 -17.95 16.78
N VAL A 724 51.60 -18.55 17.95
CA VAL A 724 52.63 -19.23 18.75
C VAL A 724 53.30 -20.39 18.00
N ASP A 725 52.53 -21.15 17.20
CA ASP A 725 53.07 -22.27 16.42
C ASP A 725 54.11 -21.85 15.37
N VAL A 726 54.01 -20.61 14.86
CA VAL A 726 54.96 -20.05 13.88
C VAL A 726 55.88 -18.98 14.48
N ASP A 727 56.08 -19.00 15.80
CA ASP A 727 56.99 -18.09 16.52
C ASP A 727 56.59 -16.60 16.47
N LEU A 728 55.32 -16.28 16.18
CA LEU A 728 54.77 -14.94 16.31
C LEU A 728 54.24 -14.73 17.74
N LEU A 729 55.17 -14.63 18.70
CA LEU A 729 54.85 -14.58 20.13
C LEU A 729 54.26 -13.22 20.56
N ASP A 730 54.83 -12.09 20.11
CA ASP A 730 54.32 -10.76 20.46
C ASP A 730 52.85 -10.56 20.06
N PRO A 731 52.42 -10.84 18.80
CA PRO A 731 51.03 -10.66 18.41
C PRO A 731 50.08 -11.63 19.13
N ALA A 732 50.56 -12.83 19.48
CA ALA A 732 49.78 -13.78 20.28
C ALA A 732 49.57 -13.26 21.71
N ALA A 733 50.62 -12.70 22.33
CA ALA A 733 50.55 -12.12 23.66
C ALA A 733 49.59 -10.92 23.70
N GLU A 734 49.60 -10.05 22.69
CA GLU A 734 48.67 -8.91 22.59
C GLU A 734 47.20 -9.36 22.57
N LEU A 735 46.87 -10.37 21.76
CA LEU A 735 45.51 -10.92 21.66
C LEU A 735 45.02 -11.50 22.99
N LEU A 736 45.86 -12.32 23.64
CA LEU A 736 45.53 -12.93 24.92
C LEU A 736 45.44 -11.89 26.05
N LYS A 737 46.35 -10.90 26.06
CA LYS A 737 46.34 -9.78 27.02
C LYS A 737 45.05 -8.98 26.92
N TYR A 738 44.64 -8.60 25.72
CA TYR A 738 43.39 -7.88 25.51
C TYR A 738 42.20 -8.63 26.09
N GLN A 739 42.16 -9.95 25.90
CA GLN A 739 41.10 -10.80 26.41
C GLN A 739 41.09 -10.89 27.95
N VAL A 740 42.27 -11.03 28.58
CA VAL A 740 42.44 -11.05 30.04
C VAL A 740 42.03 -9.73 30.68
N ASP A 741 42.37 -8.61 30.03
CA ASP A 741 42.15 -7.27 30.58
C ASP A 741 40.70 -6.79 30.39
N ASN A 742 40.02 -7.20 29.30
CA ASN A 742 38.75 -6.60 28.88
C ASN A 742 37.55 -7.56 28.78
N ARG A 743 37.75 -8.89 28.75
CA ARG A 743 36.67 -9.83 28.39
C ARG A 743 36.41 -10.95 29.40
N LEU A 744 37.38 -11.30 30.26
CA LEU A 744 37.30 -12.47 31.11
C LEU A 744 37.34 -12.14 32.60
N GLU A 745 36.66 -12.96 33.41
CA GLU A 745 36.68 -12.89 34.88
C GLU A 745 36.89 -14.27 35.51
N GLY A 746 37.22 -14.28 36.81
CA GLY A 746 37.34 -15.50 37.61
C GLY A 746 38.30 -16.55 37.05
N VAL A 747 37.85 -17.80 37.02
CA VAL A 747 38.66 -18.96 36.59
C VAL A 747 39.03 -18.88 35.11
N ALA A 748 38.14 -18.39 34.24
CA ALA A 748 38.43 -18.23 32.81
C ALA A 748 39.55 -17.20 32.57
N LYS A 749 39.53 -16.08 33.30
CA LYS A 749 40.62 -15.09 33.28
C LYS A 749 41.95 -15.70 33.70
N ALA A 750 41.94 -16.50 34.77
CA ALA A 750 43.14 -17.17 35.25
C ALA A 750 43.71 -18.17 34.23
N GLN A 751 42.86 -18.97 33.58
CA GLN A 751 43.32 -19.93 32.56
C GLN A 751 44.01 -19.22 31.38
N VAL A 752 43.39 -18.17 30.84
CA VAL A 752 43.96 -17.44 29.70
C VAL A 752 45.19 -16.63 30.09
N ALA A 753 45.22 -16.09 31.30
CA ALA A 753 46.41 -15.42 31.83
C ALA A 753 47.59 -16.39 32.07
N THR A 754 47.31 -17.66 32.39
CA THR A 754 48.33 -18.73 32.45
C THR A 754 48.93 -18.99 31.06
N ASP A 755 48.09 -19.08 30.04
CA ASP A 755 48.55 -19.26 28.66
C ASP A 755 49.35 -18.03 28.20
N LEU A 756 48.89 -16.80 28.52
CA LEU A 756 49.63 -15.55 28.27
C LEU A 756 51.00 -15.52 28.96
N ALA A 757 51.08 -15.91 30.23
CA ALA A 757 52.34 -15.98 30.97
C ALA A 757 53.31 -17.01 30.35
N THR A 758 52.77 -18.11 29.81
CA THR A 758 53.55 -19.10 29.07
C THR A 758 54.14 -18.47 27.81
N VAL A 759 53.34 -17.73 27.03
CA VAL A 759 53.82 -17.02 25.83
C VAL A 759 54.90 -15.99 26.18
N TYR A 760 54.70 -15.19 27.23
CA TYR A 760 55.72 -14.24 27.70
C TYR A 760 57.03 -14.92 28.11
N LEU A 761 56.96 -16.06 28.81
CA LEU A 761 58.15 -16.82 29.18
C LEU A 761 58.87 -17.42 27.97
N MET A 762 58.13 -17.88 26.96
CA MET A 762 58.72 -18.33 25.68
C MET A 762 59.46 -17.19 24.97
N ASP A 763 58.95 -15.97 25.09
CA ASP A 763 59.54 -14.75 24.54
C ASP A 763 60.58 -14.07 25.46
N ARG A 764 60.97 -14.75 26.55
CA ARG A 764 61.94 -14.22 27.55
C ARG A 764 61.52 -12.90 28.20
N GLN A 765 60.23 -12.72 28.46
CA GLN A 765 59.65 -11.59 29.20
C GLN A 765 59.12 -12.03 30.59
N PRO A 766 60.01 -12.37 31.55
CA PRO A 766 59.59 -12.92 32.84
C PRO A 766 58.80 -11.93 33.73
N GLU A 767 59.06 -10.63 33.67
CA GLU A 767 58.30 -9.62 34.42
C GLU A 767 56.84 -9.55 33.96
N ALA A 768 56.62 -9.55 32.63
CA ALA A 768 55.29 -9.55 32.05
C ALA A 768 54.52 -10.83 32.41
N ALA A 769 55.20 -11.97 32.42
CA ALA A 769 54.63 -13.24 32.85
C ALA A 769 54.17 -13.22 34.32
N LEU A 770 55.00 -12.68 35.23
CA LEU A 770 54.63 -12.51 36.64
C LEU A 770 53.43 -11.57 36.80
N GLN A 771 53.42 -10.45 36.08
CA GLN A 771 52.30 -9.52 36.11
C GLN A 771 50.99 -10.19 35.67
N ALA A 772 51.02 -10.97 34.58
CA ALA A 772 49.86 -11.73 34.10
C ALA A 772 49.36 -12.74 35.15
N LEU A 773 50.27 -13.47 35.81
CA LEU A 773 49.92 -14.44 36.86
C LEU A 773 49.39 -13.76 38.13
N TRP A 774 49.95 -12.63 38.56
CA TRP A 774 49.54 -11.96 39.79
C TRP A 774 48.20 -11.22 39.65
N SER A 775 48.00 -10.54 38.52
CA SER A 775 46.77 -9.80 38.21
C SER A 775 45.53 -10.68 37.98
N SER A 776 45.72 -12.00 37.86
CA SER A 776 44.66 -12.98 37.63
C SER A 776 44.54 -14.01 38.75
N ARG A 777 45.05 -13.71 39.96
CA ARG A 777 44.90 -14.60 41.14
C ARG A 777 43.44 -14.72 41.57
N THR A 778 43.04 -15.93 41.91
CA THR A 778 41.71 -16.23 42.47
C THR A 778 41.80 -17.47 43.37
N THR A 779 40.87 -17.60 44.31
CA THR A 779 40.83 -18.67 45.31
C THR A 779 40.13 -19.94 44.81
N LEU A 780 39.40 -19.86 43.69
CA LEU A 780 38.56 -20.94 43.16
C LEU A 780 39.25 -21.78 42.07
N LEU A 781 40.57 -21.89 42.09
CA LEU A 781 41.31 -22.57 41.03
C LEU A 781 41.37 -24.09 41.21
N PRO A 782 41.22 -24.88 40.12
CA PRO A 782 41.54 -26.30 40.14
C PRO A 782 42.99 -26.54 40.60
N THR A 783 43.21 -27.66 41.30
CA THR A 783 44.51 -28.03 41.86
C THR A 783 45.60 -28.14 40.78
N ALA A 784 45.28 -28.77 39.64
CA ALA A 784 46.18 -28.90 38.51
C ALA A 784 46.66 -27.53 37.96
N MET A 785 45.74 -26.56 37.85
CA MET A 785 46.09 -25.22 37.35
C MET A 785 46.87 -24.40 38.40
N THR A 786 46.60 -24.62 39.69
CA THR A 786 47.40 -23.99 40.76
C THR A 786 48.85 -24.47 40.70
N VAL A 787 49.07 -25.77 40.48
CA VAL A 787 50.41 -26.36 40.30
C VAL A 787 51.11 -25.80 39.06
N GLU A 788 50.42 -25.75 37.92
CA GLU A 788 50.95 -25.17 36.67
C GLU A 788 51.39 -23.71 36.87
N ARG A 789 50.52 -22.88 37.48
CA ARG A 789 50.81 -21.47 37.74
C ARG A 789 51.98 -21.25 38.70
N LYS A 790 52.08 -22.06 39.77
CA LYS A 790 53.22 -22.01 40.69
C LYS A 790 54.54 -22.33 39.98
N ALA A 791 54.54 -23.34 39.11
CA ALA A 791 55.73 -23.69 38.32
C ALA A 791 56.13 -22.58 37.35
N LEU A 792 55.17 -21.93 36.68
CA LEU A 792 55.43 -20.78 35.80
C LEU A 792 55.94 -19.56 36.57
N GLU A 793 55.34 -19.26 37.73
CA GLU A 793 55.78 -18.15 38.61
C GLU A 793 57.21 -18.40 39.13
N ALA A 794 57.53 -19.64 39.55
CA ALA A 794 58.88 -20.02 39.94
C ALA A 794 59.87 -19.94 38.78
N ARG A 795 59.47 -20.33 37.57
CA ARG A 795 60.31 -20.19 36.35
C ARG A 795 60.59 -18.72 36.05
N ALA A 796 59.57 -17.86 36.14
CA ALA A 796 59.76 -16.43 35.92
C ALA A 796 60.71 -15.80 36.96
N LEU A 797 60.55 -16.14 38.25
CA LEU A 797 61.45 -15.70 39.31
C LEU A 797 62.90 -16.19 39.09
N MET A 798 63.06 -17.43 38.61
CA MET A 798 64.36 -17.98 38.25
C MET A 798 65.02 -17.21 37.10
N GLU A 799 64.29 -16.86 36.03
CA GLU A 799 64.82 -16.05 34.92
C GLU A 799 65.21 -14.63 35.38
N LEU A 800 64.55 -14.09 36.41
CA LEU A 800 64.93 -12.84 37.08
C LEU A 800 66.10 -12.96 38.08
N GLY A 801 66.68 -14.15 38.23
CA GLY A 801 67.75 -14.44 39.20
C GLY A 801 67.29 -14.53 40.66
N ARG A 802 65.99 -14.57 40.93
CA ARG A 802 65.41 -14.69 42.28
C ARG A 802 65.25 -16.16 42.69
N PHE A 803 66.37 -16.87 42.76
CA PHE A 803 66.40 -18.32 42.96
C PHE A 803 65.78 -18.79 44.29
N ASP A 804 66.09 -18.11 45.40
CA ASP A 804 65.57 -18.52 46.72
C ASP A 804 64.04 -18.39 46.79
N HIS A 805 63.49 -17.33 46.18
CA HIS A 805 62.04 -17.11 46.12
C HIS A 805 61.36 -18.15 45.22
N ALA A 806 62.03 -18.56 44.12
CA ALA A 806 61.53 -19.63 43.27
C ALA A 806 61.46 -20.98 44.01
N LEU A 807 62.49 -21.31 44.81
CA LEU A 807 62.50 -22.53 45.62
C LEU A 807 61.47 -22.49 46.75
N GLU A 808 61.33 -21.35 47.44
CA GLU A 808 60.32 -21.14 48.48
C GLU A 808 58.90 -21.31 47.91
N LEU A 809 58.63 -20.76 46.73
CA LEU A 809 57.34 -20.86 46.08
C LEU A 809 56.98 -22.31 45.69
N LEU A 810 57.97 -23.08 45.23
CA LEU A 810 57.77 -24.49 44.89
C LEU A 810 57.61 -25.38 46.13
N ASP A 811 58.19 -25.01 47.27
CA ASP A 811 58.13 -25.74 48.55
C ASP A 811 58.24 -27.27 48.34
N ARG A 812 57.23 -28.04 48.77
CA ARG A 812 57.14 -29.50 48.66
C ARG A 812 56.45 -29.99 47.38
N ASP A 813 56.25 -29.13 46.39
CA ASP A 813 55.65 -29.53 45.11
C ASP A 813 56.57 -30.52 44.37
N ALA A 814 56.06 -31.74 44.20
CA ALA A 814 56.71 -32.85 43.54
C ALA A 814 56.18 -33.07 42.11
N SER A 815 55.41 -32.14 41.55
CA SER A 815 54.96 -32.19 40.17
C SER A 815 56.14 -32.20 39.19
N PRO A 816 56.00 -32.79 37.99
CA PRO A 816 57.06 -32.79 36.99
C PRO A 816 57.53 -31.37 36.63
N ALA A 817 56.61 -30.41 36.53
CA ALA A 817 56.92 -29.01 36.23
C ALA A 817 57.73 -28.34 37.36
N ALA A 818 57.33 -28.53 38.62
CA ALA A 818 58.09 -28.04 39.77
C ALA A 818 59.49 -28.66 39.87
N ARG A 819 59.61 -29.97 39.62
CA ARG A 819 60.92 -30.65 39.57
C ARG A 819 61.82 -30.11 38.47
N ALA A 820 61.27 -29.85 37.28
CA ALA A 820 62.02 -29.26 36.18
C ALA A 820 62.56 -27.87 36.54
N VAL A 821 61.72 -26.99 37.11
CA VAL A 821 62.17 -25.65 37.54
C VAL A 821 63.20 -25.74 38.67
N ARG A 822 63.02 -26.64 39.64
CA ARG A 822 64.00 -26.87 40.72
C ARG A 822 65.36 -27.34 40.18
N ALA A 823 65.37 -28.22 39.18
CA ALA A 823 66.60 -28.67 38.52
C ALA A 823 67.33 -27.51 37.82
N GLU A 824 66.59 -26.62 37.15
CA GLU A 824 67.16 -25.42 36.52
C GLU A 824 67.69 -24.43 37.55
N VAL A 825 66.97 -24.19 38.65
CA VAL A 825 67.45 -23.32 39.73
C VAL A 825 68.77 -23.85 40.32
N PHE A 826 68.85 -25.14 40.65
CA PHE A 826 70.08 -25.74 41.15
C PHE A 826 71.22 -25.70 40.14
N TRP A 827 70.92 -25.87 38.86
CA TRP A 827 71.90 -25.73 37.78
C TRP A 827 72.45 -24.30 37.72
N LYS A 828 71.59 -23.28 37.79
CA LYS A 828 71.99 -21.86 37.79
C LYS A 828 72.74 -21.45 39.07
N GLN A 829 72.42 -22.04 40.21
CA GLN A 829 73.12 -21.87 41.48
C GLN A 829 74.44 -22.66 41.57
N GLN A 830 74.83 -23.40 40.53
CA GLN A 830 76.02 -24.27 40.52
C GLN A 830 75.96 -25.43 41.53
N ASN A 831 74.76 -25.80 41.99
CA ASN A 831 74.53 -27.02 42.77
C ASN A 831 74.38 -28.22 41.81
N TRP A 832 75.51 -28.65 41.25
CA TRP A 832 75.56 -29.66 40.19
C TRP A 832 75.02 -31.02 40.63
N ALA A 833 75.34 -31.46 41.87
CA ALA A 833 74.89 -32.74 42.41
C ALA A 833 73.36 -32.80 42.57
N GLY A 834 72.78 -31.73 43.10
CA GLY A 834 71.33 -31.59 43.25
C GLY A 834 70.61 -31.53 41.90
N ALA A 835 71.13 -30.74 40.96
CA ALA A 835 70.58 -30.61 39.62
C ALA A 835 70.62 -31.94 38.85
N ALA A 836 71.76 -32.63 38.84
CA ALA A 836 71.94 -33.91 38.15
C ALA A 836 70.95 -34.97 38.62
N THR A 837 70.74 -35.05 39.94
CA THR A 837 69.77 -35.96 40.54
C THR A 837 68.34 -35.68 40.10
N LEU A 838 67.95 -34.41 40.02
CA LEU A 838 66.61 -34.05 39.54
C LEU A 838 66.43 -34.34 38.03
N TYR A 839 67.46 -34.13 37.20
CA TYR A 839 67.40 -34.50 35.78
C TYR A 839 67.32 -36.02 35.60
N GLU A 840 68.12 -36.83 36.31
CA GLU A 840 68.03 -38.31 36.27
C GLU A 840 66.64 -38.78 36.72
N GLN A 841 66.11 -38.23 37.82
CA GLN A 841 64.75 -38.54 38.29
C GLN A 841 63.66 -38.18 37.27
N SER A 842 63.86 -37.12 36.49
CA SER A 842 62.89 -36.71 35.45
C SER A 842 62.83 -37.67 34.26
N LEU A 843 63.92 -38.40 33.99
CA LEU A 843 63.97 -39.46 32.97
C LEU A 843 63.34 -40.77 33.46
N GLY A 844 63.31 -40.98 34.78
CA GLY A 844 62.64 -42.13 35.40
C GLY A 844 63.11 -43.48 34.85
N GLU A 845 62.17 -44.32 34.43
CA GLU A 845 62.42 -45.68 33.93
C GLU A 845 62.63 -45.75 32.40
N ARG A 846 62.87 -44.60 31.76
CA ARG A 846 63.05 -44.50 30.30
C ARG A 846 64.14 -45.42 29.77
N PHE A 847 65.18 -45.66 30.58
CA PHE A 847 66.28 -46.57 30.24
C PHE A 847 65.84 -48.02 29.94
N ARG A 848 64.67 -48.47 30.43
CA ARG A 848 64.16 -49.82 30.19
C ARG A 848 63.54 -50.00 28.80
N THR A 849 63.17 -48.91 28.12
CA THR A 849 62.43 -48.96 26.84
C THR A 849 63.34 -48.51 25.70
N THR A 850 64.31 -49.34 25.31
CA THR A 850 65.31 -48.98 24.28
C THR A 850 64.79 -48.99 22.85
N ALA A 851 63.57 -49.50 22.62
CA ALA A 851 62.97 -49.62 21.29
C ALA A 851 62.60 -48.27 20.63
N THR A 852 62.36 -47.23 21.42
CA THR A 852 62.08 -45.88 20.91
C THR A 852 63.26 -44.93 21.22
N PRO A 853 63.75 -44.15 20.24
CA PRO A 853 64.80 -43.16 20.48
C PRO A 853 64.38 -42.11 21.52
N LEU A 854 65.36 -41.48 22.16
CA LEU A 854 65.10 -40.35 23.07
C LEU A 854 64.59 -39.15 22.28
N THR A 855 63.68 -38.39 22.89
CA THR A 855 63.30 -37.07 22.39
C THR A 855 64.43 -36.06 22.64
N ALA A 856 64.47 -34.94 21.90
CA ALA A 856 65.51 -33.93 22.10
C ALA A 856 65.55 -33.37 23.53
N ASP A 857 64.39 -33.24 24.18
CA ASP A 857 64.30 -32.80 25.57
C ASP A 857 64.84 -33.86 26.55
N GLU A 858 64.53 -35.15 26.33
CA GLU A 858 65.13 -36.24 27.11
C GLU A 858 66.65 -36.33 26.91
N GLU A 859 67.14 -36.14 25.68
CA GLU A 859 68.59 -36.08 25.41
C GLU A 859 69.24 -34.91 26.16
N SER A 860 68.66 -33.71 26.13
CA SER A 860 69.17 -32.54 26.86
C SER A 860 69.21 -32.77 28.37
N ARG A 861 68.16 -33.38 28.95
CA ARG A 861 68.13 -33.72 30.38
C ARG A 861 69.16 -34.78 30.73
N LEU A 862 69.35 -35.80 29.89
CA LEU A 862 70.36 -36.84 30.08
C LEU A 862 71.78 -36.25 30.02
N MET A 863 72.03 -35.35 29.07
CA MET A 863 73.30 -34.61 29.01
C MET A 863 73.53 -33.78 30.28
N ARG A 864 72.51 -33.04 30.76
CA ARG A 864 72.64 -32.27 32.02
C ARG A 864 72.83 -33.15 33.24
N ALA A 865 72.21 -34.33 33.30
CA ALA A 865 72.44 -35.29 34.37
C ALA A 865 73.89 -35.80 34.38
N GLY A 866 74.41 -36.22 33.22
CA GLY A 866 75.79 -36.70 33.08
C GLY A 866 76.83 -35.63 33.40
N ILE A 867 76.68 -34.43 32.81
CA ILE A 867 77.58 -33.30 33.07
C ILE A 867 77.51 -32.87 34.54
N GLY A 868 76.31 -32.80 35.12
CA GLY A 868 76.14 -32.42 36.52
C GLY A 868 76.80 -33.40 37.50
N TYR A 869 76.70 -34.72 37.26
CA TYR A 869 77.42 -35.72 38.06
C TYR A 869 78.94 -35.66 37.87
N SER A 870 79.40 -35.39 36.64
CA SER A 870 80.81 -35.16 36.34
C SER A 870 81.36 -33.94 37.09
N LEU A 871 80.66 -32.81 37.05
CA LEU A 871 81.04 -31.57 37.76
C LEU A 871 80.96 -31.72 39.28
N ALA A 872 80.03 -32.53 39.78
CA ALA A 872 79.91 -32.87 41.20
C ALA A 872 80.95 -33.91 41.68
N ARG A 873 81.76 -34.48 40.77
CA ARG A 873 82.71 -35.58 41.04
C ARG A 873 82.06 -36.84 41.64
N ASP A 874 80.81 -37.13 41.28
CA ASP A 874 80.09 -38.33 41.71
C ASP A 874 80.23 -39.46 40.67
N ALA A 875 81.38 -40.15 40.72
CA ALA A 875 81.70 -41.25 39.80
C ALA A 875 80.72 -42.44 39.92
N GLY A 876 80.13 -42.65 41.10
CA GLY A 876 79.18 -43.74 41.35
C GLY A 876 77.85 -43.51 40.63
N ALA A 877 77.29 -42.31 40.75
CA ALA A 877 76.08 -41.91 40.05
C ALA A 877 76.30 -41.83 38.53
N LEU A 878 77.42 -41.26 38.08
CA LEU A 878 77.76 -41.18 36.67
C LEU A 878 77.92 -42.57 36.03
N GLY A 879 78.62 -43.48 36.72
CA GLY A 879 78.77 -44.86 36.25
C GLY A 879 77.45 -45.62 36.16
N ARG A 880 76.49 -45.36 37.07
CA ARG A 880 75.12 -45.89 36.96
C ARG A 880 74.39 -45.32 35.74
N LEU A 881 74.41 -43.99 35.58
CA LEU A 881 73.75 -43.31 34.48
C LEU A 881 74.28 -43.80 33.12
N SER A 882 75.60 -43.94 32.99
CA SER A 882 76.29 -44.45 31.80
C SER A 882 75.89 -45.89 31.46
N ARG A 883 75.83 -46.79 32.46
CA ARG A 883 75.36 -48.18 32.26
C ARG A 883 73.91 -48.25 31.80
N ASN A 884 73.03 -47.45 32.41
CA ASN A 884 71.59 -47.50 32.12
C ASN A 884 71.25 -46.89 30.75
N TYR A 885 71.84 -45.75 30.40
CA TYR A 885 71.49 -44.98 29.20
C TYR A 885 72.48 -45.16 28.02
N GLY A 886 73.58 -45.88 28.21
CA GLY A 886 74.54 -46.22 27.15
C GLY A 886 73.92 -46.78 25.86
N PRO A 887 72.90 -47.66 25.89
CA PRO A 887 72.26 -48.17 24.68
C PRO A 887 71.59 -47.10 23.80
N PHE A 888 71.23 -45.93 24.33
CA PHE A 888 70.57 -44.86 23.57
C PHE A 888 71.55 -44.02 22.74
N VAL A 889 72.85 -44.10 23.03
CA VAL A 889 73.89 -43.27 22.41
C VAL A 889 73.96 -43.45 20.89
N ALA A 890 73.81 -44.68 20.39
CA ALA A 890 73.95 -44.98 18.96
C ALA A 890 72.79 -44.40 18.11
N GLY A 891 71.61 -44.20 18.70
CA GLY A 891 70.42 -43.65 18.04
C GLY A 891 70.11 -42.20 18.37
N ALA A 892 70.97 -41.53 19.15
CA ALA A 892 70.74 -40.17 19.62
C ALA A 892 71.10 -39.11 18.57
N ARG A 893 70.41 -37.97 18.59
CA ARG A 893 70.67 -36.84 17.67
C ARG A 893 72.05 -36.23 17.92
N SER A 894 72.48 -36.20 19.18
CA SER A 894 73.77 -35.67 19.61
C SER A 894 74.69 -36.78 20.18
N ALA A 895 74.85 -37.90 19.45
CA ALA A 895 75.63 -39.06 19.89
C ALA A 895 77.06 -38.75 20.42
N PRO A 896 77.85 -37.82 19.83
CA PRO A 896 79.15 -37.45 20.39
C PRO A 896 79.04 -36.71 21.73
N ALA A 897 78.08 -35.81 21.87
CA ALA A 897 77.86 -35.02 23.09
C ALA A 897 77.39 -35.91 24.25
N LEU A 898 76.47 -36.84 23.98
CA LEU A 898 76.02 -37.83 24.95
C LEU A 898 77.14 -38.79 25.38
N ARG A 899 78.03 -39.20 24.46
CA ARG A 899 79.21 -40.00 24.84
C ARG A 899 80.10 -39.27 25.84
N ILE A 900 80.38 -38.00 25.58
CA ILE A 900 81.24 -37.20 26.46
C ILE A 900 80.54 -36.98 27.82
N ALA A 901 79.25 -36.65 27.82
CA ALA A 901 78.48 -36.44 29.04
C ALA A 901 78.37 -37.71 29.92
N LEU A 902 78.40 -38.91 29.32
CA LEU A 902 78.29 -40.19 30.04
C LEU A 902 79.64 -40.86 30.37
N ALA A 903 80.77 -40.35 29.84
CA ALA A 903 82.10 -40.91 30.07
C ALA A 903 82.81 -40.35 31.32
N GLY A 904 82.56 -39.09 31.67
CA GLY A 904 83.24 -38.42 32.80
C GLY A 904 84.65 -37.90 32.47
N PRO A 905 85.31 -37.19 33.41
CA PRO A 905 86.43 -36.28 33.11
C PRO A 905 87.83 -36.93 33.05
N ASP A 906 87.97 -38.24 32.90
CA ASP A 906 89.28 -38.93 32.93
C ASP A 906 90.05 -38.88 31.58
N GLY A 907 89.69 -37.98 30.66
CA GLY A 907 90.39 -37.74 29.38
C GLY A 907 91.04 -36.35 29.35
N GLU A 908 92.25 -36.24 28.78
CA GLU A 908 93.13 -35.06 28.81
C GLU A 908 92.56 -33.74 28.21
N ASP A 909 91.33 -33.71 27.67
CA ASP A 909 90.70 -32.53 27.01
C ASP A 909 89.40 -32.02 27.70
N ALA A 910 89.20 -32.31 28.99
CA ALA A 910 87.91 -32.18 29.68
C ALA A 910 87.28 -30.75 29.84
N PRO A 911 88.01 -29.65 30.12
CA PRO A 911 87.37 -28.36 30.48
C PRO A 911 86.66 -27.65 29.32
N ASP A 912 87.29 -27.58 28.15
CA ASP A 912 86.75 -26.87 26.98
C ASP A 912 85.58 -27.63 26.35
N ALA A 913 85.66 -28.97 26.36
CA ALA A 913 84.57 -29.84 25.92
C ALA A 913 83.31 -29.68 26.78
N VAL A 914 83.44 -29.62 28.11
CA VAL A 914 82.30 -29.46 29.04
C VAL A 914 81.63 -28.09 28.86
N THR A 915 82.39 -27.04 28.59
CA THR A 915 81.84 -25.68 28.37
C THR A 915 81.02 -25.60 27.08
N GLY A 916 81.49 -26.18 25.98
CA GLY A 916 80.70 -26.30 24.73
C GLY A 916 79.46 -27.19 24.88
N LEU A 917 79.54 -28.24 25.70
CA LEU A 917 78.43 -29.18 25.94
C LEU A 917 77.30 -28.58 26.79
N THR A 918 77.63 -27.76 27.79
CA THR A 918 76.62 -27.07 28.61
C THR A 918 75.78 -26.07 27.81
N ALA A 919 76.36 -25.41 26.80
CA ALA A 919 75.63 -24.57 25.87
C ALA A 919 74.72 -25.38 24.92
N SER A 920 75.15 -26.60 24.54
CA SER A 920 74.37 -27.50 23.67
C SER A 920 73.20 -28.20 24.37
N ALA A 921 73.24 -28.30 25.70
CA ALA A 921 72.21 -28.93 26.52
C ALA A 921 71.21 -27.89 27.07
N ASP A 922 70.66 -27.04 26.20
CA ASP A 922 69.62 -26.10 26.60
C ASP A 922 68.26 -26.80 26.76
N THR A 923 67.79 -26.84 28.00
CA THR A 923 66.48 -27.39 28.39
C THR A 923 65.34 -26.39 28.18
N PHE A 924 65.65 -25.09 28.00
CA PHE A 924 64.64 -24.07 27.71
C PHE A 924 63.98 -24.30 26.35
N ALA A 925 64.76 -24.57 25.30
CA ALA A 925 64.22 -24.90 23.98
C ALA A 925 63.31 -26.15 24.00
N GLY A 926 63.67 -27.17 24.78
CA GLY A 926 62.83 -28.36 25.01
C GLY A 926 61.51 -28.01 25.70
N TRP A 927 61.56 -27.17 26.73
CA TRP A 927 60.36 -26.64 27.38
C TRP A 927 59.47 -25.83 26.44
N VAL A 928 60.04 -24.90 25.65
CA VAL A 928 59.31 -24.11 24.64
C VAL A 928 58.58 -25.03 23.66
N SER A 929 59.26 -26.06 23.14
CA SER A 929 58.65 -27.04 22.22
C SER A 929 57.51 -27.84 22.87
N ALA A 930 57.68 -28.24 24.13
CA ALA A 930 56.65 -28.93 24.89
C ALA A 930 55.43 -28.01 25.13
N MET A 931 55.63 -26.74 25.49
CA MET A 931 54.56 -25.76 25.70
C MET A 931 53.80 -25.47 24.41
N LYS A 932 54.49 -25.29 23.27
CA LYS A 932 53.84 -25.18 21.95
C LYS A 932 52.95 -26.40 21.66
N THR A 933 53.45 -27.60 21.95
CA THR A 933 52.69 -28.84 21.74
C THR A 933 51.48 -28.92 22.66
N GLN A 934 51.61 -28.58 23.94
CA GLN A 934 50.50 -28.53 24.89
C GLN A 934 49.44 -27.49 24.48
N LEU A 935 49.86 -26.31 24.00
CA LEU A 935 48.95 -25.28 23.48
C LEU A 935 48.20 -25.78 22.23
N ARG A 936 48.84 -26.57 21.36
CA ARG A 936 48.18 -27.24 20.23
C ARG A 936 47.21 -28.33 20.66
N GLU A 937 47.59 -29.20 21.58
CA GLU A 937 46.73 -30.31 22.03
C GLU A 937 45.45 -29.83 22.72
N LYS A 938 45.53 -28.73 23.48
CA LYS A 938 44.36 -28.04 24.08
C LYS A 938 43.30 -27.60 23.05
N THR A 939 43.59 -27.63 21.73
CA THR A 939 42.66 -27.26 20.65
C THR A 939 41.99 -28.43 19.91
N GLY A 940 42.28 -29.68 20.27
CA GLY A 940 41.82 -30.84 19.47
C GLY A 940 42.56 -30.98 18.12
N GLY A 941 43.75 -30.39 18.01
CA GLY A 941 44.54 -30.20 16.78
C GLY A 941 45.17 -31.44 16.14
N ASN A 942 44.68 -32.66 16.44
CA ASN A 942 45.09 -33.87 15.71
C ASN A 942 44.27 -34.13 14.44
N ARG A 943 43.48 -33.15 13.98
CA ARG A 943 42.92 -33.19 12.63
C ARG A 943 44.01 -32.72 11.67
N ALA A 944 44.60 -33.67 10.94
CA ALA A 944 45.29 -33.35 9.69
C ALA A 944 44.43 -32.38 8.89
N ALA A 945 45.04 -31.32 8.33
CA ALA A 945 44.39 -30.30 7.53
C ALA A 945 43.29 -30.95 6.69
N ALA A 946 42.04 -30.81 7.13
CA ALA A 946 40.94 -31.42 6.43
C ALA A 946 40.94 -30.77 5.06
N THR A 947 40.99 -31.59 4.01
CA THR A 947 40.66 -31.15 2.66
C THR A 947 39.44 -30.25 2.77
N PRO A 948 39.48 -28.99 2.29
CA PRO A 948 38.49 -27.98 2.65
C PRO A 948 37.12 -28.58 2.49
N ALA A 949 36.43 -28.75 3.63
CA ALA A 949 35.08 -29.28 3.64
C ALA A 949 34.26 -28.29 2.84
N ARG A 950 33.91 -28.70 1.62
CA ARG A 950 32.96 -28.02 0.75
C ARG A 950 31.78 -27.65 1.65
N PRO A 951 31.49 -26.36 1.89
CA PRO A 951 30.37 -26.01 2.73
C PRO A 951 29.16 -26.72 2.13
N ALA A 952 28.50 -27.57 2.94
CA ALA A 952 27.24 -28.18 2.55
C ALA A 952 26.37 -27.02 2.08
N ALA A 953 25.92 -27.09 0.83
CA ALA A 953 25.03 -26.10 0.26
C ALA A 953 23.87 -25.95 1.24
N ALA A 954 23.88 -24.84 2.00
CA ALA A 954 22.66 -24.38 2.63
C ALA A 954 21.68 -24.28 1.48
N ASN A 955 20.63 -25.10 1.53
CA ASN A 955 19.51 -24.95 0.62
C ASN A 955 19.12 -23.48 0.67
N ALA A 956 19.50 -22.74 -0.37
CA ALA A 956 18.96 -21.44 -0.65
C ALA A 956 17.46 -21.72 -0.83
N ALA A 957 16.67 -21.44 0.20
CA ALA A 957 15.25 -21.27 0.03
C ALA A 957 15.10 -20.24 -1.11
N ALA A 958 14.53 -20.74 -2.20
CA ALA A 958 14.46 -20.10 -3.50
C ALA A 958 13.52 -18.91 -3.50
#